data_AF-A0AAU0XK56-F1
#
_entry.id   AF-A0AAU0XK56-F1
#
_cell.length_a   1.000
_cell.length_b   1.000
_cell.length_c   1.000
_cell.angle_alpha   90.00
_cell.angle_beta   90.00
_cell.angle_gamma   90.00
#
_symmetry.space_group_name_H-M   'P 1'
#
loop_
_entity.id
_entity.type
_entity.pdbx_description
1 polymer ?
#
loop_
_entity_poly.entity_id
_entity_poly.type
_entity_poly.pdbx_seq_one_letter_code
_entity_poly.pdbx_strand_id
1 'polypeptide(L)'
;MSLKRRAWLTVGAVVLGGAGVVTVAMANPSDGPAEPKGPEVRPAKLRSVAIDGGTARERQLPATNTAAFSMVGIGWDGSAKVDGTAEVRTRAAGTGKWSPWRKLEVSADGPDGRELAAADRATEPMWVGASDAVQVKVGAGRSGKALPKNLKLHMVDPGVSKAESTNPAEATPAPSGPENAAFALEGTPTPTVSDTADAPTDSATPTDPATPSATVTATPTETATGTPTETATGTPTDTATPTPTDTATPTPVPTAPPSTVNRPPIISRAQWGADESLVEDPPEYIDKVQAVFIHHTVDTNNYSCGDSAAMIRAIMTYHVKTEGWNDLGYNFLVDKCGQIFEGRAGGTDLPVKGAHTYGFNSYSTGISLLGNFETGRPTPAALQSAARIAAWKLGQYGVSPTAKVTLTRLVTDSDGSTRPDGDVTFNTVAGHRDGFATACPGANLYAKLGAIRTYATNGTRNAAIPTTDFNRDGITDLVAGLPKAASSSGSVTVLPGTEDGPSPTAKRTLNQSSAGVPGSSEAGDLFGSSNAWGDVNGDGNADLVIGGPGEDITQADNGTVVVMYGPALTTGKSYSVTASGRIGGEKLGTTVTAGDFNADGKADIFSVAPGKPGRWWAWDGKTGAARSGYLNTAAYTAAVSYAAAVTGDFNKDGYADAAVSYRDPSGTGRLLWLKGSTTGLQRVGILDARGGRSLAAGDINGDGATDLAVGQPSATESGHTAKGGAVTAVFGSATGLTSTGRRTIHQDTAGVPGGGETGDDMGASVSIGDVDLDGYGDILTGAPGEDITRSGVNESNAGQVFLIRGSATGPTGTGAVGYSQDTTGIPGATEPNDRLGSSVSLTDLSGYSRADIAIGADGEDANNGTILQIDNTSTSGIKTDTGLYYGVSALGSSTGIRIGLTLAP
;
A
#
# COMPACT_ATOMS: atom_id res chain seq x y z
N MET A 1 3.79 -24.45 -46.86
CA MET A 1 4.46 -23.16 -47.17
C MET A 1 3.36 -22.17 -47.52
N SER A 2 2.94 -21.38 -46.53
CA SER A 2 1.73 -20.55 -46.60
C SER A 2 2.10 -19.08 -46.71
N LEU A 3 1.51 -18.41 -47.69
CA LEU A 3 1.46 -16.95 -47.78
C LEU A 3 0.77 -16.39 -46.53
N LYS A 4 1.41 -15.45 -45.82
CA LYS A 4 0.77 -14.42 -44.97
C LYS A 4 1.82 -13.42 -44.51
N ARG A 5 1.99 -12.34 -45.29
CA ARG A 5 2.43 -11.02 -44.80
C ARG A 5 1.76 -9.98 -45.70
N ARG A 6 0.69 -9.35 -45.22
CA ARG A 6 0.17 -8.09 -45.76
C ARG A 6 0.29 -7.07 -44.63
N ALA A 7 1.37 -6.30 -44.67
CA ALA A 7 1.52 -5.11 -43.84
C ALA A 7 0.69 -3.99 -44.48
N TRP A 8 -0.19 -3.37 -43.70
CA TRP A 8 -0.88 -2.14 -44.09
C TRP A 8 0.04 -0.96 -43.74
N LEU A 9 0.34 -0.15 -44.76
CA LEU A 9 1.28 0.97 -44.74
C LEU A 9 0.46 2.26 -44.90
N THR A 10 0.35 3.06 -43.84
CA THR A 10 -0.15 4.44 -43.95
C THR A 10 1.06 5.32 -44.26
N VAL A 11 1.24 5.68 -45.53
CA VAL A 11 2.34 6.55 -45.98
C VAL A 11 1.87 8.01 -45.91
N GLY A 12 2.32 8.74 -44.89
CA GLY A 12 2.37 10.20 -44.93
C GLY A 12 3.63 10.63 -45.67
N ALA A 13 3.49 11.08 -46.93
CA ALA A 13 4.63 11.54 -47.72
C ALA A 13 5.04 12.96 -47.29
N VAL A 14 6.21 13.10 -46.66
CA VAL A 14 6.98 14.36 -46.66
C VAL A 14 8.18 14.15 -47.56
N VAL A 15 8.22 14.83 -48.70
CA VAL A 15 9.36 14.83 -49.62
C VAL A 15 10.34 15.90 -49.16
N LEU A 16 11.44 15.49 -48.54
CA LEU A 16 12.68 16.25 -48.50
C LEU A 16 13.80 15.35 -49.02
N GLY A 17 14.49 15.81 -50.06
CA GLY A 17 15.48 15.03 -50.79
C GLY A 17 16.76 14.77 -49.99
N GLY A 18 17.31 13.57 -50.18
CA GLY A 18 18.73 13.27 -49.93
C GLY A 18 19.02 12.42 -48.69
N ALA A 19 19.40 11.16 -48.94
CA ALA A 19 20.05 10.18 -48.04
C ALA A 19 19.21 9.68 -46.84
N GLY A 20 18.61 8.49 -47.01
CA GLY A 20 17.70 7.87 -46.06
C GLY A 20 18.37 7.13 -44.90
N VAL A 21 17.92 7.44 -43.69
CA VAL A 21 17.75 6.51 -42.57
C VAL A 21 16.25 6.53 -42.26
N VAL A 22 15.57 5.39 -42.36
CA VAL A 22 14.15 5.26 -41.97
C VAL A 22 14.11 4.88 -40.50
N THR A 23 13.82 5.84 -39.62
CA THR A 23 13.42 5.58 -38.24
C THR A 23 11.91 5.35 -38.18
N VAL A 24 11.51 4.19 -37.68
CA VAL A 24 10.11 3.87 -37.37
C VAL A 24 9.85 4.31 -35.93
N ALA A 25 8.98 5.29 -35.72
CA ALA A 25 8.47 5.67 -34.41
C ALA A 25 7.02 5.16 -34.30
N MET A 26 6.77 4.25 -33.36
CA MET A 26 5.42 3.96 -32.87
C MET A 26 5.09 5.04 -31.84
N ALA A 27 4.09 5.88 -32.12
CA ALA A 27 3.62 6.88 -31.18
C ALA A 27 2.53 6.27 -30.29
N ASN A 28 2.82 6.08 -29.00
CA ASN A 28 1.81 5.88 -27.97
C ASN A 28 1.11 7.23 -27.70
N PRO A 29 -0.23 7.32 -27.70
CA PRO A 29 -0.95 8.59 -27.62
C PRO A 29 -1.09 9.14 -26.18
N SER A 30 -0.11 8.91 -25.31
CA SER A 30 0.04 9.64 -24.06
C SER A 30 1.41 10.29 -24.05
N ASP A 31 1.49 11.55 -24.46
CA ASP A 31 2.68 12.40 -24.28
C ASP A 31 2.84 12.76 -22.79
N GLY A 32 3.06 11.74 -21.96
CA GLY A 32 3.70 11.86 -20.66
C GLY A 32 5.23 11.84 -20.82
N PRO A 33 5.99 12.13 -19.75
CA PRO A 33 7.44 11.93 -19.77
C PRO A 33 7.75 10.50 -20.26
N ALA A 34 8.81 10.35 -21.06
CA ALA A 34 9.23 9.06 -21.62
C ALA A 34 9.17 7.98 -20.53
N GLU A 35 8.33 6.95 -20.74
CA GLU A 35 8.18 5.89 -19.77
C GLU A 35 9.56 5.29 -19.45
N PRO A 36 9.88 5.06 -18.16
CA PRO A 36 11.15 4.48 -17.79
C PRO A 36 11.31 3.13 -18.50
N LYS A 37 12.44 2.95 -19.19
CA LYS A 37 12.74 1.68 -19.84
C LYS A 37 12.71 0.55 -18.80
N GLY A 38 11.94 -0.48 -19.10
CA GLY A 38 11.88 -1.70 -18.32
C GLY A 38 13.24 -2.39 -18.17
N PRO A 39 13.40 -3.25 -17.15
CA PRO A 39 14.61 -4.05 -17.00
C PRO A 39 14.78 -5.00 -18.20
N GLU A 40 16.02 -5.40 -18.49
CA GLU A 40 16.27 -6.49 -19.43
C GLU A 40 15.79 -7.81 -18.81
N VAL A 41 14.81 -8.45 -19.45
CA VAL A 41 14.12 -9.65 -18.95
C VAL A 41 14.41 -10.83 -19.88
N ARG A 42 14.77 -11.98 -19.30
CA ARG A 42 14.75 -13.25 -20.02
C ARG A 42 13.28 -13.60 -20.33
N PRO A 43 12.90 -13.85 -21.59
CA PRO A 43 11.49 -14.04 -21.95
C PRO A 43 10.87 -15.27 -21.29
N ALA A 44 9.58 -15.17 -20.99
CA ALA A 44 8.77 -16.26 -20.48
C ALA A 44 8.65 -17.40 -21.51
N LYS A 45 8.59 -18.64 -21.03
CA LYS A 45 8.51 -19.85 -21.88
C LYS A 45 7.38 -20.75 -21.42
N LEU A 46 6.44 -21.03 -22.33
CA LEU A 46 5.44 -22.08 -22.15
C LEU A 46 6.01 -23.42 -22.64
N ARG A 47 5.81 -24.47 -21.85
CA ARG A 47 6.06 -25.87 -22.22
C ARG A 47 4.80 -26.68 -21.97
N SER A 48 4.54 -27.67 -22.81
CA SER A 48 3.35 -28.52 -22.67
C SER A 48 3.70 -30.00 -22.71
N VAL A 49 3.01 -30.80 -21.90
CA VAL A 49 3.13 -32.26 -21.85
C VAL A 49 1.73 -32.87 -21.94
N ALA A 50 1.56 -33.90 -22.76
CA ALA A 50 0.28 -34.59 -22.88
C ALA A 50 -0.10 -35.34 -21.59
N ILE A 51 -1.38 -35.35 -21.25
CA ILE A 51 -1.95 -36.13 -20.14
C ILE A 51 -2.76 -37.29 -20.72
N ASP A 52 -2.06 -38.30 -21.24
CA ASP A 52 -2.65 -39.42 -21.99
C ASP A 52 -2.74 -40.73 -21.21
N GLY A 53 -1.99 -40.88 -20.12
CA GLY A 53 -2.02 -42.04 -19.24
C GLY A 53 -3.40 -42.23 -18.57
N GLY A 54 -3.84 -43.49 -18.42
CA GLY A 54 -5.11 -43.83 -17.76
C GLY A 54 -6.26 -44.16 -18.73
N THR A 55 -7.50 -44.01 -18.27
CA THR A 55 -8.73 -44.32 -19.01
C THR A 55 -9.40 -43.06 -19.60
N ALA A 56 -10.47 -43.23 -20.39
CA ALA A 56 -11.25 -42.10 -20.90
C ALA A 56 -11.95 -41.27 -19.80
N ARG A 57 -12.05 -41.80 -18.57
CA ARG A 57 -12.66 -41.11 -17.42
C ARG A 57 -11.65 -40.70 -16.36
N GLU A 58 -10.40 -41.15 -16.47
CA GLU A 58 -9.33 -40.86 -15.53
C GLU A 58 -8.04 -40.70 -16.32
N ARG A 59 -7.52 -39.48 -16.41
CA ARG A 59 -6.24 -39.18 -17.04
C ARG A 59 -5.21 -38.85 -15.99
N GLN A 60 -3.96 -39.23 -16.21
CA GLN A 60 -2.88 -38.92 -15.29
C GLN A 60 -1.57 -38.70 -16.03
N LEU A 61 -0.74 -37.85 -15.43
CA LEU A 61 0.67 -37.73 -15.73
C LEU A 61 1.44 -38.27 -14.51
N PRO A 62 2.21 -39.36 -14.63
CA PRO A 62 3.04 -39.85 -13.52
C PRO A 62 4.09 -38.81 -13.13
N ALA A 63 4.76 -39.02 -11.99
CA ALA A 63 5.81 -38.10 -11.54
C ALA A 63 6.88 -37.96 -12.63
N THR A 64 6.99 -36.77 -13.19
CA THR A 64 7.80 -36.48 -14.38
C THR A 64 8.76 -35.36 -14.04
N ASN A 65 10.07 -35.60 -14.21
CA ASN A 65 11.07 -34.53 -14.15
C ASN A 65 10.92 -33.64 -15.37
N THR A 66 11.05 -32.33 -15.18
CA THR A 66 10.90 -31.34 -16.24
C THR A 66 12.03 -30.34 -16.15
N ALA A 67 12.18 -29.53 -17.19
CA ALA A 67 12.90 -28.28 -17.00
C ALA A 67 12.07 -27.34 -16.09
N ALA A 68 12.79 -26.53 -15.33
CA ALA A 68 12.35 -25.38 -14.53
C ALA A 68 11.03 -24.71 -14.98
N PHE A 69 10.07 -24.54 -14.06
CA PHE A 69 8.83 -23.79 -14.23
C PHE A 69 8.31 -23.24 -12.88
N SER A 70 7.39 -22.27 -12.91
CA SER A 70 6.81 -21.68 -11.70
C SER A 70 5.29 -21.55 -11.71
N MET A 71 4.64 -21.82 -12.84
CA MET A 71 3.19 -21.81 -12.97
C MET A 71 2.71 -23.01 -13.80
N VAL A 72 1.53 -23.53 -13.47
CA VAL A 72 0.90 -24.66 -14.17
C VAL A 72 -0.58 -24.42 -14.44
N GLY A 73 -1.09 -25.07 -15.47
CA GLY A 73 -2.53 -25.23 -15.71
C GLY A 73 -2.79 -26.34 -16.72
N ILE A 74 -4.04 -26.72 -16.92
CA ILE A 74 -4.42 -27.80 -17.85
C ILE A 74 -5.33 -27.24 -18.92
N GLY A 75 -4.96 -27.42 -20.19
CA GLY A 75 -5.71 -27.00 -21.37
C GLY A 75 -6.22 -28.19 -22.18
N TRP A 76 -7.27 -27.98 -22.95
CA TRP A 76 -7.79 -28.95 -23.92
C TRP A 76 -8.40 -28.27 -25.13
N ASP A 77 -8.38 -28.97 -26.27
CA ASP A 77 -8.89 -28.44 -27.51
C ASP A 77 -10.45 -28.36 -27.47
N GLY A 78 -11.00 -27.19 -27.84
CA GLY A 78 -12.44 -26.98 -28.04
C GLY A 78 -13.25 -26.57 -26.79
N SER A 79 -14.57 -26.39 -26.96
CA SER A 79 -15.44 -25.71 -25.98
C SER A 79 -16.12 -26.62 -24.94
N ALA A 80 -15.67 -27.86 -24.78
CA ALA A 80 -16.30 -28.82 -23.87
C ALA A 80 -16.15 -28.38 -22.41
N LYS A 81 -17.27 -28.23 -21.68
CA LYS A 81 -17.26 -28.00 -20.23
C LYS A 81 -16.87 -29.27 -19.49
N VAL A 82 -15.95 -29.14 -18.54
CA VAL A 82 -15.49 -30.24 -17.67
C VAL A 82 -16.14 -30.07 -16.30
N ASP A 83 -16.87 -31.09 -15.84
CA ASP A 83 -17.44 -31.17 -14.49
C ASP A 83 -16.61 -32.06 -13.54
N GLY A 84 -15.40 -32.41 -13.97
CA GLY A 84 -14.45 -33.28 -13.30
C GLY A 84 -13.53 -32.60 -12.29
N THR A 85 -12.63 -33.38 -11.70
CA THR A 85 -11.56 -32.87 -10.82
C THR A 85 -10.25 -32.86 -11.58
N ALA A 86 -9.49 -31.77 -11.45
CA ALA A 86 -8.10 -31.70 -11.89
C ALA A 86 -7.24 -31.40 -10.66
N GLU A 87 -6.20 -32.20 -10.44
CA GLU A 87 -5.28 -32.05 -9.31
C GLU A 87 -3.83 -32.13 -9.79
N VAL A 88 -2.99 -31.30 -9.21
CA VAL A 88 -1.56 -31.23 -9.48
C VAL A 88 -0.77 -31.25 -8.19
N ARG A 89 0.43 -31.83 -8.24
CA ARG A 89 1.48 -31.58 -7.24
C ARG A 89 2.81 -31.37 -7.94
N THR A 90 3.68 -30.58 -7.34
CA THR A 90 4.99 -30.21 -7.91
C THR A 90 6.10 -30.50 -6.92
N ARG A 91 7.32 -30.68 -7.44
CA ARG A 91 8.52 -30.78 -6.62
C ARG A 91 9.24 -29.44 -6.64
N ALA A 92 9.49 -28.88 -5.46
CA ALA A 92 10.25 -27.64 -5.32
C ALA A 92 11.71 -27.87 -5.74
N ALA A 93 12.22 -27.02 -6.63
CA ALA A 93 13.55 -27.18 -7.22
C ALA A 93 14.68 -27.05 -6.17
N GLY A 94 14.53 -26.15 -5.20
CA GLY A 94 15.53 -25.91 -4.15
C GLY A 94 15.61 -26.98 -3.08
N THR A 95 14.46 -27.48 -2.62
CA THR A 95 14.39 -28.44 -1.50
C THR A 95 14.21 -29.89 -1.93
N GLY A 96 13.80 -30.14 -3.17
CA GLY A 96 13.44 -31.47 -3.67
C GLY A 96 12.14 -32.05 -3.06
N LYS A 97 11.40 -31.29 -2.24
CA LYS A 97 10.17 -31.75 -1.58
C LYS A 97 8.95 -31.63 -2.50
N TRP A 98 8.07 -32.62 -2.45
CA TRP A 98 6.78 -32.58 -3.16
C TRP A 98 5.74 -31.82 -2.36
N SER A 99 4.95 -30.97 -3.03
CA SER A 99 3.75 -30.37 -2.45
C SER A 99 2.67 -31.42 -2.15
N PRO A 100 1.72 -31.11 -1.26
CA PRO A 100 0.42 -31.77 -1.27
C PRO A 100 -0.26 -31.66 -2.64
N TRP A 101 -1.27 -32.52 -2.87
CA TRP A 101 -2.14 -32.39 -4.04
C TRP A 101 -2.98 -31.12 -3.93
N ARG A 102 -3.05 -30.36 -5.00
CA ARG A 102 -3.80 -29.11 -5.11
C ARG A 102 -4.77 -29.21 -6.28
N LYS A 103 -6.01 -28.77 -6.07
CA LYS A 103 -7.05 -28.74 -7.11
C LYS A 103 -6.82 -27.56 -8.05
N LEU A 104 -6.94 -27.79 -9.35
CA LEU A 104 -7.02 -26.75 -10.37
C LEU A 104 -8.48 -26.48 -10.68
N GLU A 105 -8.87 -25.21 -10.61
CA GLU A 105 -10.23 -24.78 -10.92
C GLU A 105 -10.37 -24.63 -12.43
N VAL A 106 -11.49 -25.05 -13.00
CA VAL A 106 -11.76 -24.82 -14.43
C VAL A 106 -11.97 -23.33 -14.62
N SER A 107 -11.31 -22.74 -15.61
CA SER A 107 -11.45 -21.31 -15.94
C SER A 107 -12.92 -20.99 -16.12
N ALA A 108 -13.43 -20.15 -15.22
CA ALA A 108 -14.87 -19.92 -15.13
C ALA A 108 -15.35 -19.07 -16.29
N ASP A 109 -14.49 -18.16 -16.78
CA ASP A 109 -14.87 -17.03 -17.60
C ASP A 109 -13.81 -16.67 -18.68
N GLY A 110 -14.02 -15.63 -19.48
CA GLY A 110 -13.06 -15.17 -20.49
C GLY A 110 -13.55 -14.00 -21.34
N PRO A 111 -12.98 -13.82 -22.55
CA PRO A 111 -13.34 -12.71 -23.44
C PRO A 111 -14.78 -12.78 -23.97
N ASP A 112 -15.22 -11.69 -24.59
CA ASP A 112 -16.49 -11.61 -25.34
C ASP A 112 -16.22 -11.43 -26.84
N GLY A 113 -17.21 -11.72 -27.69
CA GLY A 113 -17.16 -11.45 -29.12
C GLY A 113 -16.16 -12.34 -29.88
N ARG A 114 -15.42 -11.75 -30.81
CA ARG A 114 -14.50 -12.48 -31.70
C ARG A 114 -13.37 -13.19 -30.96
N GLU A 115 -12.85 -12.59 -29.88
CA GLU A 115 -11.78 -13.17 -29.06
C GLU A 115 -12.27 -14.47 -28.38
N LEU A 116 -13.52 -14.53 -27.91
CA LEU A 116 -14.10 -15.76 -27.35
C LEU A 116 -14.26 -16.89 -28.36
N ALA A 117 -14.65 -16.56 -29.59
CA ALA A 117 -14.85 -17.57 -30.63
C ALA A 117 -13.56 -18.31 -31.00
N ALA A 118 -12.39 -17.71 -30.72
CA ALA A 118 -11.08 -18.28 -30.94
C ALA A 118 -10.45 -18.92 -29.68
N ALA A 119 -11.05 -18.75 -28.51
CA ALA A 119 -10.47 -19.14 -27.23
C ALA A 119 -10.56 -20.66 -26.97
N ASP A 120 -9.46 -21.23 -26.49
CA ASP A 120 -9.41 -22.59 -25.95
C ASP A 120 -9.90 -22.62 -24.50
N ARG A 121 -10.26 -23.82 -24.00
CA ARG A 121 -10.67 -24.00 -22.60
C ARG A 121 -9.53 -24.55 -21.77
N ALA A 122 -9.38 -23.99 -20.58
CA ALA A 122 -8.34 -24.39 -19.64
C ALA A 122 -8.82 -24.31 -18.19
N THR A 123 -7.95 -24.72 -17.26
CA THR A 123 -8.06 -24.36 -15.85
C THR A 123 -7.51 -22.96 -15.62
N GLU A 124 -7.92 -22.32 -14.53
CA GLU A 124 -7.21 -21.14 -14.01
C GLU A 124 -5.71 -21.47 -13.81
N PRO A 125 -4.79 -20.57 -14.17
CA PRO A 125 -3.38 -20.76 -13.92
C PRO A 125 -3.07 -20.73 -12.43
N MET A 126 -2.21 -21.63 -11.96
CA MET A 126 -1.78 -21.69 -10.56
C MET A 126 -0.27 -21.50 -10.43
N TRP A 127 0.14 -20.52 -9.65
CA TRP A 127 1.52 -20.38 -9.19
C TRP A 127 1.92 -21.50 -8.23
N VAL A 128 3.07 -22.10 -8.47
CA VAL A 128 3.59 -23.25 -7.73
C VAL A 128 4.99 -23.02 -7.15
N GLY A 129 5.57 -21.84 -7.36
CA GLY A 129 6.96 -21.54 -7.03
C GLY A 129 7.95 -22.33 -7.91
N ALA A 130 9.26 -22.07 -7.74
CA ALA A 130 10.30 -22.72 -8.54
C ALA A 130 10.22 -24.26 -8.42
N SER A 131 9.85 -24.91 -9.52
CA SER A 131 9.57 -26.35 -9.58
C SER A 131 10.32 -27.02 -10.74
N ASP A 132 10.70 -28.29 -10.54
CA ASP A 132 11.48 -29.08 -11.50
C ASP A 132 10.89 -30.48 -11.77
N ALA A 133 9.76 -30.80 -11.15
CA ALA A 133 8.99 -31.99 -11.46
C ALA A 133 7.50 -31.77 -11.16
N VAL A 134 6.65 -32.56 -11.82
CA VAL A 134 5.19 -32.44 -11.74
C VAL A 134 4.51 -33.80 -11.78
N GLN A 135 3.33 -33.88 -11.17
CA GLN A 135 2.41 -35.00 -11.29
C GLN A 135 0.97 -34.48 -11.38
N VAL A 136 0.16 -35.09 -12.25
CA VAL A 136 -1.22 -34.65 -12.53
C VAL A 136 -2.19 -35.81 -12.45
N LYS A 137 -3.39 -35.55 -11.94
CA LYS A 137 -4.55 -36.45 -12.02
C LYS A 137 -5.77 -35.66 -12.47
N VAL A 138 -6.52 -36.21 -13.40
CA VAL A 138 -7.78 -35.64 -13.89
C VAL A 138 -8.83 -36.74 -13.86
N GLY A 139 -9.91 -36.52 -13.11
CA GLY A 139 -11.02 -37.46 -12.97
C GLY A 139 -12.32 -36.91 -13.56
N ALA A 140 -13.14 -37.77 -14.15
CA ALA A 140 -14.46 -37.40 -14.64
C ALA A 140 -15.40 -36.96 -13.49
N GLY A 141 -16.28 -36.03 -13.79
CA GLY A 141 -17.25 -35.49 -12.83
C GLY A 141 -18.39 -36.43 -12.50
N ARG A 142 -19.33 -35.93 -11.68
CA ARG A 142 -20.54 -36.68 -11.27
C ARG A 142 -21.42 -37.09 -12.46
N SER A 143 -21.28 -36.44 -13.62
CA SER A 143 -21.99 -36.85 -14.84
C SER A 143 -21.47 -38.16 -15.46
N GLY A 144 -20.27 -38.62 -15.09
CA GLY A 144 -19.64 -39.81 -15.66
C GLY A 144 -19.27 -39.70 -17.14
N LYS A 145 -19.31 -38.49 -17.71
CA LYS A 145 -18.90 -38.22 -19.10
C LYS A 145 -17.38 -38.44 -19.27
N ALA A 146 -16.98 -38.80 -20.49
CA ALA A 146 -15.56 -38.92 -20.82
C ALA A 146 -14.89 -37.53 -20.73
N LEU A 147 -13.63 -37.52 -20.29
CA LEU A 147 -12.81 -36.31 -20.26
C LEU A 147 -12.54 -35.79 -21.68
N PRO A 148 -12.29 -34.48 -21.86
CA PRO A 148 -11.90 -33.92 -23.15
C PRO A 148 -10.70 -34.66 -23.75
N LYS A 149 -10.65 -34.69 -25.08
CA LYS A 149 -9.49 -35.22 -25.80
C LYS A 149 -8.36 -34.19 -25.71
N ASN A 150 -7.12 -34.67 -25.90
CA ASN A 150 -5.92 -33.82 -25.99
C ASN A 150 -5.66 -32.93 -24.76
N LEU A 151 -5.97 -33.45 -23.56
CA LEU A 151 -5.57 -32.80 -22.31
C LEU A 151 -4.05 -32.61 -22.28
N LYS A 152 -3.62 -31.38 -22.03
CA LYS A 152 -2.21 -30.98 -21.94
C LYS A 152 -1.99 -30.28 -20.61
N LEU A 153 -0.94 -30.68 -19.89
CA LEU A 153 -0.37 -29.88 -18.82
C LEU A 153 0.48 -28.78 -19.47
N HIS A 154 0.17 -27.54 -19.14
CA HIS A 154 0.92 -26.35 -19.50
C HIS A 154 1.76 -25.92 -18.30
N MET A 155 3.05 -25.68 -18.51
CA MET A 155 4.02 -25.25 -17.51
C MET A 155 4.69 -23.98 -18.03
N VAL A 156 4.63 -22.91 -17.24
CA VAL A 156 5.22 -21.63 -17.61
C VAL A 156 6.45 -21.37 -16.75
N ASP A 157 7.57 -21.15 -17.42
CA ASP A 157 8.73 -20.47 -16.88
C ASP A 157 8.49 -18.96 -17.06
N PRO A 158 8.36 -18.18 -15.97
CA PRO A 158 7.95 -16.78 -16.03
C PRO A 158 8.99 -15.87 -16.70
N GLY A 159 10.23 -16.33 -16.85
CA GLY A 159 11.33 -15.42 -17.14
C GLY A 159 11.64 -14.50 -15.96
N VAL A 160 12.84 -13.92 -15.94
CA VAL A 160 13.24 -12.93 -14.93
C VAL A 160 14.23 -11.92 -15.50
N SER A 161 14.16 -10.72 -14.95
CA SER A 161 15.20 -9.71 -15.03
C SER A 161 16.43 -10.11 -14.23
N LYS A 162 17.55 -9.46 -14.55
CA LYS A 162 18.77 -9.58 -13.75
C LYS A 162 18.55 -9.20 -12.28
N ALA A 163 17.74 -8.18 -12.00
CA ALA A 163 17.45 -7.74 -10.64
C ALA A 163 16.63 -8.78 -9.85
N GLU A 164 15.55 -9.32 -10.44
CA GLU A 164 14.76 -10.41 -9.86
C GLU A 164 15.63 -11.66 -9.63
N SER A 165 16.60 -11.93 -10.52
CA SER A 165 17.53 -13.05 -10.39
C SER A 165 18.54 -12.92 -9.24
N THR A 166 18.76 -11.69 -8.75
CA THR A 166 19.69 -11.36 -7.67
C THR A 166 19.01 -11.00 -6.36
N ASN A 167 17.68 -10.91 -6.33
CA ASN A 167 16.91 -10.58 -5.14
C ASN A 167 17.20 -11.70 -4.12
N PRO A 168 17.96 -11.49 -3.04
CA PRO A 168 18.24 -12.57 -2.11
C PRO A 168 16.94 -12.85 -1.36
N ALA A 169 16.56 -14.12 -1.20
CA ALA A 169 15.82 -14.48 0.01
C ALA A 169 16.65 -13.93 1.18
N GLU A 170 16.03 -13.11 2.04
CA GLU A 170 16.71 -12.39 3.11
C GLU A 170 17.85 -13.19 3.73
N ALA A 171 19.02 -12.58 3.85
CA ALA A 171 20.22 -13.18 4.43
C ALA A 171 20.14 -13.25 5.98
N THR A 172 18.99 -13.70 6.51
CA THR A 172 18.75 -13.99 7.92
C THR A 172 17.92 -15.27 8.02
N PRO A 173 18.31 -16.27 8.85
CA PRO A 173 17.62 -17.54 8.86
C PRO A 173 16.29 -17.43 9.61
N ALA A 174 15.23 -16.99 8.92
CA ALA A 174 13.86 -17.20 9.36
C ALA A 174 13.45 -18.67 9.09
N PRO A 175 12.71 -19.33 9.99
CA PRO A 175 12.22 -20.67 9.73
C PRO A 175 11.14 -20.63 8.64
N SER A 176 11.44 -21.24 7.48
CA SER A 176 10.47 -21.68 6.45
C SER A 176 9.78 -20.64 5.52
N GLY A 177 10.45 -19.55 5.14
CA GLY A 177 10.06 -18.78 3.94
C GLY A 177 10.48 -19.49 2.63
N PRO A 178 9.71 -19.38 1.52
CA PRO A 178 10.10 -20.00 0.26
C PRO A 178 11.33 -19.31 -0.37
N GLU A 179 12.24 -20.12 -0.91
CA GLU A 179 13.34 -19.65 -1.76
C GLU A 179 12.79 -18.94 -3.02
N ASN A 180 13.55 -17.97 -3.57
CA ASN A 180 13.18 -17.21 -4.78
C ASN A 180 12.55 -18.08 -5.87
N ALA A 181 11.41 -17.64 -6.39
CA ALA A 181 10.58 -18.45 -7.28
C ALA A 181 11.08 -18.50 -8.74
N ALA A 182 12.24 -17.91 -9.04
CA ALA A 182 12.78 -17.85 -10.38
C ALA A 182 14.29 -18.13 -10.46
N PHE A 183 14.66 -18.90 -11.47
CA PHE A 183 16.02 -19.36 -11.71
C PHE A 183 16.95 -18.19 -12.02
N ALA A 184 18.06 -18.11 -11.29
CA ALA A 184 19.13 -17.14 -11.57
C ALA A 184 19.61 -17.23 -13.02
N LEU A 185 20.06 -16.12 -13.60
CA LEU A 185 20.73 -16.15 -14.91
C LEU A 185 21.93 -17.11 -14.82
N GLU A 186 22.06 -18.04 -15.78
CA GLU A 186 23.28 -18.84 -15.90
C GLU A 186 24.47 -17.88 -16.07
N GLY A 187 25.32 -17.81 -15.05
CA GLY A 187 26.58 -17.11 -15.16
C GLY A 187 27.41 -17.77 -16.26
N THR A 188 27.81 -17.01 -17.27
CA THR A 188 28.85 -17.45 -18.20
C THR A 188 30.04 -17.92 -17.38
N PRO A 189 30.57 -19.13 -17.57
CA PRO A 189 31.70 -19.60 -16.79
C PRO A 189 32.89 -18.68 -17.07
N THR A 190 33.29 -17.90 -16.06
CA THR A 190 34.56 -17.19 -16.05
C THR A 190 35.66 -18.25 -16.19
N PRO A 191 36.56 -18.16 -17.19
CA PRO A 191 37.66 -19.10 -17.27
C PRO A 191 38.53 -18.94 -16.02
N THR A 192 38.69 -20.03 -15.29
CA THR A 192 39.65 -20.16 -14.19
C THR A 192 41.04 -19.90 -14.74
N VAL A 193 41.66 -18.78 -14.35
CA VAL A 193 43.09 -18.58 -14.52
C VAL A 193 43.73 -18.71 -13.15
N SER A 194 44.50 -19.77 -13.00
CA SER A 194 45.35 -20.04 -11.85
C SER A 194 46.44 -18.98 -11.69
N ASP A 195 46.76 -18.70 -10.43
CA ASP A 195 47.89 -17.89 -9.98
C ASP A 195 49.21 -18.16 -10.70
N THR A 196 49.95 -17.10 -11.02
CA THR A 196 51.38 -16.98 -10.67
C THR A 196 51.81 -15.52 -10.63
N ALA A 197 52.58 -15.19 -9.59
CA ALA A 197 53.21 -13.91 -9.28
C ALA A 197 54.25 -13.46 -10.33
N ASP A 198 54.38 -12.14 -10.55
CA ASP A 198 55.60 -11.38 -10.24
C ASP A 198 55.41 -9.87 -10.54
N ALA A 199 56.04 -9.03 -9.72
CA ALA A 199 56.41 -7.64 -10.03
C ALA A 199 57.96 -7.61 -10.24
N PRO A 200 58.66 -6.54 -10.69
CA PRO A 200 58.25 -5.12 -10.79
C PRO A 200 58.82 -4.35 -12.03
N THR A 201 58.76 -3.01 -11.96
CA THR A 201 59.59 -1.94 -12.59
C THR A 201 59.10 -1.15 -13.83
N ASP A 202 58.61 0.06 -13.53
CA ASP A 202 59.20 1.39 -13.80
C ASP A 202 59.04 2.12 -15.17
N SER A 203 58.66 3.40 -15.01
CA SER A 203 58.90 4.61 -15.84
C SER A 203 58.37 4.74 -17.28
N ALA A 204 57.40 5.65 -17.49
CA ALA A 204 57.66 7.06 -17.88
C ALA A 204 56.37 7.80 -18.35
N THR A 205 56.18 8.99 -17.79
CA THR A 205 55.21 10.08 -18.08
C THR A 205 55.49 10.77 -19.43
N PRO A 206 54.87 11.92 -19.81
CA PRO A 206 53.49 12.46 -19.66
C PRO A 206 52.92 12.90 -21.04
N THR A 207 51.70 13.43 -21.12
CA THR A 207 51.42 14.85 -21.52
C THR A 207 49.92 15.12 -21.34
N ASP A 208 49.63 16.17 -20.58
CA ASP A 208 48.32 16.78 -20.28
C ASP A 208 48.07 17.96 -21.25
N PRO A 209 47.27 18.98 -20.91
CA PRO A 209 45.85 19.22 -21.17
C PRO A 209 45.59 20.26 -22.28
N ALA A 210 44.31 20.49 -22.62
CA ALA A 210 43.74 21.85 -22.72
C ALA A 210 42.21 21.86 -22.96
N THR A 211 41.46 22.24 -21.91
CA THR A 211 40.22 23.06 -21.92
C THR A 211 40.56 24.50 -22.43
N PRO A 212 39.68 25.54 -22.47
CA PRO A 212 38.21 25.65 -22.32
C PRO A 212 37.52 26.70 -23.26
N SER A 213 36.21 26.89 -23.03
CA SER A 213 35.43 28.15 -23.05
C SER A 213 35.21 28.93 -24.36
N ALA A 214 33.95 29.31 -24.62
CA ALA A 214 33.44 30.65 -24.24
C ALA A 214 31.98 30.85 -24.69
N THR A 215 31.40 31.92 -24.16
CA THR A 215 30.00 32.16 -23.83
C THR A 215 29.38 33.28 -24.70
N VAL A 216 28.06 33.44 -24.54
CA VAL A 216 27.23 34.68 -24.52
C VAL A 216 26.59 35.21 -25.83
N THR A 217 25.27 35.50 -25.71
CA THR A 217 24.56 36.80 -25.99
C THR A 217 23.33 36.61 -26.89
N ALA A 218 22.09 36.60 -26.35
CA ALA A 218 21.14 37.71 -26.04
C ALA A 218 20.24 38.14 -27.24
N THR A 219 18.92 37.83 -27.26
CA THR A 219 17.74 38.69 -26.89
C THR A 219 17.07 39.28 -28.18
N PRO A 220 15.82 39.83 -28.19
CA PRO A 220 14.49 39.19 -28.20
C PRO A 220 13.53 39.80 -29.29
N THR A 221 12.19 39.73 -29.06
CA THR A 221 11.05 40.51 -29.65
C THR A 221 10.38 39.80 -30.85
N GLU A 222 9.05 39.74 -31.07
CA GLU A 222 7.91 40.58 -30.67
C GLU A 222 6.55 39.83 -30.84
N THR A 223 5.51 40.46 -30.29
CA THR A 223 4.09 40.09 -30.12
C THR A 223 3.20 40.44 -31.34
N ALA A 224 2.10 39.70 -31.59
CA ALA A 224 0.72 40.19 -31.94
C ALA A 224 -0.18 39.01 -32.39
N THR A 225 -1.22 38.61 -31.64
CA THR A 225 -2.63 39.08 -31.64
C THR A 225 -3.41 38.88 -32.96
N GLY A 226 -4.49 38.09 -32.90
CA GLY A 226 -5.53 38.04 -33.94
C GLY A 226 -6.54 36.88 -33.79
N THR A 227 -7.76 37.20 -33.36
CA THR A 227 -9.00 36.39 -33.41
C THR A 227 -10.14 37.40 -33.61
N PRO A 228 -11.37 37.08 -34.05
CA PRO A 228 -11.93 36.03 -34.93
C PRO A 228 -12.66 36.67 -36.16
N THR A 229 -13.42 35.89 -36.96
CA THR A 229 -14.88 36.12 -37.27
C THR A 229 -15.33 35.50 -38.62
N GLU A 230 -16.42 34.72 -38.52
CA GLU A 230 -17.51 34.34 -39.45
C GLU A 230 -17.29 34.11 -40.96
N THR A 231 -17.87 33.03 -41.51
CA THR A 231 -19.27 33.00 -42.04
C THR A 231 -19.50 31.72 -42.85
N ALA A 232 -20.69 31.14 -42.68
CA ALA A 232 -21.20 29.95 -43.37
C ALA A 232 -21.85 30.24 -44.74
N THR A 233 -21.82 29.28 -45.68
CA THR A 233 -22.85 29.01 -46.71
C THR A 233 -22.54 27.62 -47.34
N GLY A 234 -23.39 26.58 -47.26
CA GLY A 234 -24.49 26.21 -48.18
C GLY A 234 -23.96 25.78 -49.57
N THR A 235 -24.29 24.66 -50.26
CA THR A 235 -25.35 23.62 -50.22
C THR A 235 -24.88 22.46 -51.19
N PRO A 236 -25.67 21.51 -51.75
CA PRO A 236 -25.57 20.08 -51.45
C PRO A 236 -25.30 19.12 -52.65
N THR A 237 -25.18 17.82 -52.30
CA THR A 237 -25.51 16.61 -53.08
C THR A 237 -24.65 16.22 -54.29
N ASP A 238 -23.96 15.06 -54.17
CA ASP A 238 -23.99 14.08 -55.26
C ASP A 238 -23.94 12.62 -54.75
N THR A 239 -25.05 11.93 -55.04
CA THR A 239 -25.26 10.52 -55.41
C THR A 239 -24.18 9.47 -55.05
N ALA A 240 -24.48 8.61 -54.06
CA ALA A 240 -23.75 7.37 -53.78
C ALA A 240 -24.47 6.14 -54.37
N THR A 241 -23.71 5.24 -55.01
CA THR A 241 -24.08 3.83 -55.26
C THR A 241 -23.13 2.95 -54.42
N PRO A 242 -23.61 1.95 -53.67
CA PRO A 242 -22.81 1.25 -52.67
C PRO A 242 -21.94 0.17 -53.31
N THR A 243 -20.66 0.17 -52.95
CA THR A 243 -19.76 -0.99 -53.10
C THR A 243 -19.44 -1.50 -51.70
N PRO A 244 -19.66 -2.78 -51.38
CA PRO A 244 -19.31 -3.32 -50.08
C PRO A 244 -17.80 -3.51 -50.02
N THR A 245 -17.13 -2.73 -49.18
CA THR A 245 -15.73 -2.96 -48.83
C THR A 245 -15.65 -2.98 -47.32
N ASP A 246 -15.60 -4.20 -46.77
CA ASP A 246 -15.08 -4.48 -45.43
C ASP A 246 -13.63 -3.97 -45.36
N THR A 247 -13.47 -2.74 -44.88
CA THR A 247 -12.23 -2.26 -44.30
C THR A 247 -12.62 -1.66 -42.96
N ALA A 248 -12.40 -2.42 -41.88
CA ALA A 248 -12.53 -1.89 -40.53
C ALA A 248 -11.62 -0.66 -40.41
N THR A 249 -12.24 0.51 -40.33
CA THR A 249 -11.55 1.74 -39.96
C THR A 249 -11.07 1.53 -38.51
N PRO A 250 -9.80 1.79 -38.17
CA PRO A 250 -9.38 1.69 -36.78
C PRO A 250 -10.26 2.63 -35.96
N THR A 251 -10.93 2.08 -34.94
CA THR A 251 -11.70 2.88 -33.98
C THR A 251 -10.76 3.97 -33.45
N PRO A 252 -11.12 5.25 -33.54
CA PRO A 252 -10.26 6.30 -33.02
C PRO A 252 -10.01 6.04 -31.54
N VAL A 253 -8.73 6.07 -31.12
CA VAL A 253 -8.35 5.96 -29.71
C VAL A 253 -9.09 7.07 -28.95
N PRO A 254 -9.91 6.74 -27.95
CA PRO A 254 -10.67 7.74 -27.23
C PRO A 254 -9.73 8.64 -26.43
N THR A 255 -10.15 9.87 -26.16
CA THR A 255 -9.48 10.72 -25.18
C THR A 255 -10.06 10.44 -23.80
N ALA A 256 -9.21 10.05 -22.84
CA ALA A 256 -9.67 9.87 -21.47
C ALA A 256 -10.15 11.20 -20.87
N PRO A 257 -11.36 11.26 -20.30
CA PRO A 257 -11.76 12.39 -19.48
C PRO A 257 -10.90 12.47 -18.21
N PRO A 258 -10.68 13.69 -17.66
CA PRO A 258 -10.01 13.84 -16.38
C PRO A 258 -10.81 13.15 -15.28
N SER A 259 -10.11 12.47 -14.38
CA SER A 259 -10.71 11.87 -13.21
C SER A 259 -11.01 12.92 -12.14
N THR A 260 -12.02 12.68 -11.31
CA THR A 260 -12.29 13.46 -10.09
C THR A 260 -11.23 13.25 -8.99
N VAL A 261 -10.35 12.26 -9.18
CA VAL A 261 -9.30 11.82 -8.24
C VAL A 261 -7.98 11.61 -8.98
N ASN A 262 -6.86 11.69 -8.26
CA ASN A 262 -5.56 11.43 -8.87
C ASN A 262 -5.40 9.97 -9.32
N ARG A 263 -4.64 9.80 -10.41
CA ARG A 263 -4.21 8.47 -10.86
C ARG A 263 -3.30 7.85 -9.79
N PRO A 264 -3.56 6.62 -9.33
CA PRO A 264 -2.68 5.95 -8.38
C PRO A 264 -1.31 5.63 -9.02
N PRO A 265 -0.26 5.36 -8.21
CA PRO A 265 1.00 4.83 -8.73
C PRO A 265 0.75 3.48 -9.41
N ILE A 266 1.18 3.34 -10.67
CA ILE A 266 0.99 2.12 -11.47
C ILE A 266 2.34 1.70 -12.03
N ILE A 267 2.69 0.43 -11.82
CA ILE A 267 3.79 -0.25 -12.48
C ILE A 267 3.34 -0.56 -13.91
N SER A 268 3.89 0.17 -14.86
CA SER A 268 3.62 0.01 -16.29
C SER A 268 4.04 -1.35 -16.82
N ARG A 269 3.47 -1.74 -17.97
CA ARG A 269 3.87 -2.94 -18.71
C ARG A 269 5.36 -3.02 -18.98
N ALA A 270 5.98 -1.89 -19.32
CA ALA A 270 7.43 -1.82 -19.48
C ALA A 270 8.17 -2.16 -18.17
N GLN A 271 7.76 -1.58 -17.04
CA GLN A 271 8.44 -1.77 -15.76
C GLN A 271 8.37 -3.22 -15.24
N TRP A 272 7.24 -3.91 -15.39
CA TRP A 272 7.13 -5.32 -14.99
C TRP A 272 7.62 -6.32 -16.06
N GLY A 273 7.98 -5.82 -17.25
CA GLY A 273 8.60 -6.61 -18.30
C GLY A 273 7.62 -7.42 -19.15
N ALA A 274 6.50 -6.81 -19.53
CA ALA A 274 5.53 -7.42 -20.45
C ALA A 274 6.18 -7.84 -21.77
N ASP A 275 5.88 -9.04 -22.24
CA ASP A 275 6.26 -9.47 -23.58
C ASP A 275 5.22 -8.99 -24.58
N GLU A 276 5.37 -7.74 -25.03
CA GLU A 276 4.46 -7.11 -25.99
C GLU A 276 4.41 -7.84 -27.34
N SER A 277 5.37 -8.72 -27.63
CA SER A 277 5.34 -9.53 -28.86
C SER A 277 4.25 -10.61 -28.86
N LEU A 278 3.62 -10.86 -27.70
CA LEU A 278 2.48 -11.77 -27.57
C LEU A 278 1.14 -11.15 -27.96
N VAL A 279 1.02 -9.83 -27.95
CA VAL A 279 -0.24 -9.13 -28.25
C VAL A 279 -0.32 -8.90 -29.76
N GLU A 280 -1.18 -9.67 -30.44
CA GLU A 280 -1.29 -9.63 -31.91
C GLU A 280 -2.28 -8.56 -32.39
N ASP A 281 -3.43 -8.44 -31.73
CA ASP A 281 -4.49 -7.51 -32.10
C ASP A 281 -4.41 -6.21 -31.28
N PRO A 282 -4.77 -5.05 -31.90
CA PRO A 282 -4.80 -3.78 -31.18
C PRO A 282 -5.86 -3.79 -30.06
N PRO A 283 -5.67 -2.97 -29.02
CA PRO A 283 -6.61 -2.88 -27.90
C PRO A 283 -7.99 -2.40 -28.35
N GLU A 284 -9.03 -2.96 -27.74
CA GLU A 284 -10.41 -2.47 -27.84
C GLU A 284 -10.71 -1.50 -26.70
N TYR A 285 -11.50 -0.46 -27.00
CA TYR A 285 -11.94 0.54 -26.03
C TYR A 285 -13.46 0.55 -25.92
N ILE A 286 -13.97 0.68 -24.69
CA ILE A 286 -15.40 0.86 -24.39
C ILE A 286 -15.74 2.35 -24.31
N ASP A 287 -17.02 2.70 -24.43
CA ASP A 287 -17.44 4.11 -24.40
C ASP A 287 -17.17 4.79 -23.04
N LYS A 288 -17.42 4.07 -21.95
CA LYS A 288 -17.22 4.54 -20.57
C LYS A 288 -17.13 3.38 -19.60
N VAL A 289 -16.41 3.58 -18.50
CA VAL A 289 -16.40 2.65 -17.37
C VAL A 289 -17.62 2.93 -16.48
N GLN A 290 -18.50 1.94 -16.33
CA GLN A 290 -19.71 2.03 -15.53
C GLN A 290 -19.68 1.17 -14.27
N ALA A 291 -18.85 0.13 -14.27
CA ALA A 291 -18.67 -0.78 -13.15
C ALA A 291 -17.21 -1.24 -13.03
N VAL A 292 -16.84 -1.66 -11.84
CA VAL A 292 -15.57 -2.31 -11.52
C VAL A 292 -15.88 -3.68 -10.94
N PHE A 293 -15.30 -4.72 -11.53
CA PHE A 293 -15.38 -6.08 -10.99
C PHE A 293 -14.06 -6.43 -10.29
N ILE A 294 -14.17 -6.82 -9.02
CA ILE A 294 -13.06 -7.31 -8.22
C ILE A 294 -12.93 -8.82 -8.41
N HIS A 295 -11.71 -9.21 -8.72
CA HIS A 295 -11.26 -10.57 -8.97
C HIS A 295 -10.19 -10.97 -7.97
N HIS A 296 -9.95 -12.27 -7.90
CA HIS A 296 -8.72 -12.82 -7.38
C HIS A 296 -8.05 -13.69 -8.41
N THR A 297 -6.77 -14.00 -8.24
CA THR A 297 -6.18 -15.17 -8.91
C THR A 297 -6.36 -16.41 -8.03
N VAL A 298 -6.11 -17.60 -8.56
CA VAL A 298 -6.12 -18.84 -7.75
C VAL A 298 -4.74 -19.18 -7.17
N ASP A 299 -3.86 -18.18 -7.09
CA ASP A 299 -2.46 -18.34 -6.72
C ASP A 299 -2.28 -18.60 -5.22
N THR A 300 -1.07 -19.04 -4.86
CA THR A 300 -0.63 -19.01 -3.46
C THR A 300 -0.70 -17.59 -2.90
N ASN A 301 -0.93 -17.46 -1.59
CA ASN A 301 -0.76 -16.19 -0.87
C ASN A 301 0.66 -16.04 -0.28
N ASN A 302 1.47 -17.09 -0.37
CA ASN A 302 2.82 -17.17 0.21
C ASN A 302 3.92 -16.86 -0.82
N TYR A 303 3.72 -15.82 -1.65
CA TYR A 303 4.76 -15.30 -2.56
C TYR A 303 5.43 -14.08 -1.92
N SER A 304 6.65 -13.73 -2.35
CA SER A 304 7.26 -12.44 -2.00
C SER A 304 6.76 -11.37 -2.97
N CYS A 305 6.65 -10.11 -2.57
CA CYS A 305 6.22 -9.05 -3.50
C CYS A 305 7.23 -8.81 -4.65
N GLY A 306 8.48 -9.27 -4.49
CA GLY A 306 9.44 -9.36 -5.60
C GLY A 306 9.06 -10.37 -6.68
N ASP A 307 8.21 -11.36 -6.39
CA ASP A 307 7.74 -12.35 -7.37
C ASP A 307 6.57 -11.84 -8.22
N SER A 308 5.90 -10.76 -7.81
CA SER A 308 4.65 -10.27 -8.42
C SER A 308 4.77 -10.06 -9.94
N ALA A 309 5.85 -9.42 -10.40
CA ALA A 309 6.07 -9.19 -11.83
C ALA A 309 6.26 -10.51 -12.62
N ALA A 310 6.97 -11.49 -12.04
CA ALA A 310 7.14 -12.81 -12.64
C ALA A 310 5.84 -13.59 -12.71
N MET A 311 5.00 -13.50 -11.68
CA MET A 311 3.66 -14.08 -11.66
C MET A 311 2.79 -13.50 -12.79
N ILE A 312 2.78 -12.18 -12.94
CA ILE A 312 2.00 -11.50 -13.98
C ILE A 312 2.48 -11.87 -15.39
N ARG A 313 3.80 -11.95 -15.64
CA ARG A 313 4.35 -12.46 -16.91
C ARG A 313 3.90 -13.89 -17.21
N ALA A 314 3.84 -14.74 -16.19
CA ALA A 314 3.39 -16.11 -16.35
C ALA A 314 1.88 -16.19 -16.67
N ILE A 315 1.05 -15.39 -15.99
CA ILE A 315 -0.39 -15.28 -16.26
C ILE A 315 -0.63 -14.78 -17.68
N MET A 316 0.05 -13.71 -18.11
CA MET A 316 -0.04 -13.19 -19.48
C MET A 316 0.32 -14.28 -20.50
N THR A 317 1.44 -14.99 -20.28
CA THR A 317 1.87 -16.09 -21.15
C THR A 317 0.84 -17.21 -21.20
N TYR A 318 0.20 -17.52 -20.07
CA TYR A 318 -0.83 -18.55 -19.98
C TYR A 318 -2.10 -18.14 -20.75
N HIS A 319 -2.66 -16.96 -20.48
CA HIS A 319 -3.85 -16.45 -21.16
C HIS A 319 -3.65 -16.42 -22.68
N VAL A 320 -2.51 -15.92 -23.16
CA VAL A 320 -2.27 -15.82 -24.61
C VAL A 320 -1.98 -17.18 -25.24
N LYS A 321 -1.01 -17.94 -24.70
CA LYS A 321 -0.51 -19.16 -25.38
C LYS A 321 -1.29 -20.42 -25.04
N THR A 322 -2.11 -20.41 -24.00
CA THR A 322 -2.91 -21.57 -23.55
C THR A 322 -4.40 -21.36 -23.76
N GLU A 323 -4.94 -20.18 -23.42
CA GLU A 323 -6.37 -19.90 -23.59
C GLU A 323 -6.69 -19.18 -24.90
N GLY A 324 -5.67 -18.73 -25.64
CA GLY A 324 -5.84 -18.09 -26.94
C GLY A 324 -6.40 -16.67 -26.85
N TRP A 325 -6.30 -16.03 -25.69
CA TRP A 325 -6.72 -14.64 -25.50
C TRP A 325 -5.74 -13.70 -26.20
N ASN A 326 -6.19 -12.50 -26.56
CA ASN A 326 -5.31 -11.52 -27.21
C ASN A 326 -4.23 -10.99 -26.25
N ASP A 327 -4.60 -10.82 -24.99
CA ASP A 327 -3.74 -10.31 -23.93
C ASP A 327 -4.28 -10.78 -22.56
N LEU A 328 -3.61 -10.41 -21.48
CA LEU A 328 -4.04 -10.59 -20.11
C LEU A 328 -5.49 -10.05 -19.92
N GLY A 329 -6.39 -10.82 -19.30
CA GLY A 329 -7.82 -10.47 -19.27
C GLY A 329 -8.21 -9.35 -18.30
N TYR A 330 -7.43 -9.14 -17.24
CA TYR A 330 -7.64 -8.07 -16.27
C TYR A 330 -7.05 -6.74 -16.75
N ASN A 331 -7.70 -5.62 -16.41
CA ASN A 331 -7.15 -4.30 -16.70
C ASN A 331 -6.04 -3.92 -15.72
N PHE A 332 -6.18 -4.32 -14.46
CA PHE A 332 -5.21 -4.08 -13.39
C PHE A 332 -5.04 -5.31 -12.51
N LEU A 333 -3.85 -5.48 -11.96
CA LEU A 333 -3.58 -6.46 -10.91
C LEU A 333 -3.00 -5.77 -9.68
N VAL A 334 -3.32 -6.30 -8.51
CA VAL A 334 -2.85 -5.78 -7.21
C VAL A 334 -2.26 -6.91 -6.41
N ASP A 335 -1.03 -6.77 -5.91
CA ASP A 335 -0.42 -7.77 -5.04
C ASP A 335 -0.71 -7.53 -3.55
N LYS A 336 -0.26 -8.44 -2.69
CA LYS A 336 -0.45 -8.33 -1.23
C LYS A 336 0.27 -7.13 -0.60
N CYS A 337 1.25 -6.55 -1.27
CA CYS A 337 1.94 -5.33 -0.83
C CYS A 337 1.25 -4.05 -1.34
N GLY A 338 0.14 -4.19 -2.07
CA GLY A 338 -0.59 -3.06 -2.64
C GLY A 338 0.06 -2.48 -3.90
N GLN A 339 1.04 -3.15 -4.52
CA GLN A 339 1.59 -2.73 -5.80
C GLN A 339 0.52 -2.89 -6.89
N ILE A 340 0.29 -1.83 -7.67
CA ILE A 340 -0.68 -1.83 -8.77
C ILE A 340 0.06 -2.01 -10.09
N PHE A 341 -0.32 -3.02 -10.85
CA PHE A 341 0.27 -3.31 -12.16
C PHE A 341 -0.74 -3.01 -13.26
N GLU A 342 -0.27 -2.38 -14.34
CA GLU A 342 -1.02 -2.32 -15.60
C GLU A 342 -1.17 -3.75 -16.17
N GLY A 343 -2.41 -4.18 -16.36
CA GLY A 343 -2.75 -5.46 -16.98
C GLY A 343 -2.85 -5.31 -18.50
N ARG A 344 -4.04 -5.52 -19.07
CA ARG A 344 -4.32 -5.48 -20.51
C ARG A 344 -3.84 -4.16 -21.16
N ALA A 345 -3.12 -4.29 -22.27
CA ALA A 345 -2.54 -3.19 -23.04
C ALA A 345 -3.60 -2.23 -23.58
N GLY A 346 -3.18 -0.98 -23.80
CA GLY A 346 -4.01 0.04 -24.44
C GLY A 346 -4.03 1.37 -23.72
N GLY A 347 -3.33 1.52 -22.60
CA GLY A 347 -3.18 2.76 -21.86
C GLY A 347 -4.08 2.80 -20.63
N THR A 348 -3.44 2.87 -19.46
CA THR A 348 -4.10 2.85 -18.14
C THR A 348 -5.25 3.88 -17.99
N ASP A 349 -5.08 5.10 -18.50
CA ASP A 349 -6.10 6.16 -18.43
C ASP A 349 -7.33 5.85 -19.31
N LEU A 350 -7.19 5.04 -20.35
CA LEU A 350 -8.24 4.77 -21.32
C LEU A 350 -9.22 3.69 -20.83
N PRO A 351 -10.46 3.66 -21.34
CA PRO A 351 -11.45 2.64 -21.02
C PRO A 351 -11.16 1.35 -21.82
N VAL A 352 -10.03 0.70 -21.56
CA VAL A 352 -9.64 -0.55 -22.23
C VAL A 352 -10.64 -1.65 -21.90
N LYS A 353 -11.15 -2.34 -22.92
CA LYS A 353 -12.04 -3.48 -22.76
C LYS A 353 -11.25 -4.72 -22.30
N GLY A 354 -11.62 -5.25 -21.14
CA GLY A 354 -11.05 -6.46 -20.57
C GLY A 354 -11.62 -7.77 -21.15
N ALA A 355 -11.20 -8.88 -20.55
CA ALA A 355 -11.70 -10.24 -20.78
C ALA A 355 -11.91 -10.96 -19.42
N HIS A 356 -12.47 -10.25 -18.44
CA HIS A 356 -12.51 -10.67 -17.05
C HIS A 356 -13.92 -11.02 -16.56
N THR A 357 -14.97 -10.49 -17.18
CA THR A 357 -16.36 -10.74 -16.75
C THR A 357 -17.26 -10.84 -17.99
N TYR A 358 -17.43 -12.05 -18.52
CA TYR A 358 -18.19 -12.30 -19.74
C TYR A 358 -19.58 -11.70 -19.67
N GLY A 359 -19.94 -11.06 -20.77
CA GLY A 359 -21.18 -10.33 -20.95
C GLY A 359 -21.22 -8.95 -20.31
N PHE A 360 -20.21 -8.57 -19.53
CA PHE A 360 -20.12 -7.25 -18.93
C PHE A 360 -18.81 -6.50 -19.25
N ASN A 361 -17.85 -7.13 -19.94
CA ASN A 361 -16.57 -6.49 -20.32
C ASN A 361 -16.75 -5.17 -21.09
N SER A 362 -17.83 -5.03 -21.86
CA SER A 362 -18.16 -3.79 -22.61
C SER A 362 -18.58 -2.61 -21.73
N TYR A 363 -18.65 -2.76 -20.40
CA TYR A 363 -19.08 -1.72 -19.47
C TYR A 363 -18.13 -1.50 -18.29
N SER A 364 -17.08 -2.31 -18.16
CA SER A 364 -16.38 -2.44 -16.89
C SER A 364 -14.87 -2.45 -16.97
N THR A 365 -14.24 -2.20 -15.82
CA THR A 365 -12.82 -2.45 -15.57
C THR A 365 -12.66 -3.60 -14.59
N GLY A 366 -11.73 -4.52 -14.85
CA GLY A 366 -11.40 -5.64 -13.98
C GLY A 366 -10.15 -5.38 -13.16
N ILE A 367 -10.23 -5.58 -11.85
CA ILE A 367 -9.10 -5.51 -10.92
C ILE A 367 -8.92 -6.88 -10.28
N SER A 368 -7.77 -7.53 -10.46
CA SER A 368 -7.47 -8.83 -9.85
C SER A 368 -6.46 -8.71 -8.72
N LEU A 369 -6.82 -9.16 -7.52
CA LEU A 369 -5.86 -9.30 -6.42
C LEU A 369 -5.11 -10.63 -6.57
N LEU A 370 -3.78 -10.59 -6.56
CA LEU A 370 -2.94 -11.79 -6.65
C LEU A 370 -3.04 -12.60 -5.36
N GLY A 371 -3.58 -13.83 -5.46
CA GLY A 371 -3.70 -14.78 -4.36
C GLY A 371 -5.10 -15.37 -4.19
N ASN A 372 -5.17 -16.54 -3.57
CA ASN A 372 -6.41 -17.26 -3.32
C ASN A 372 -7.11 -16.81 -2.02
N PHE A 373 -8.20 -16.06 -2.16
CA PHE A 373 -9.01 -15.56 -1.03
C PHE A 373 -10.26 -16.40 -0.70
N GLU A 374 -10.37 -17.64 -1.19
CA GLU A 374 -11.26 -18.61 -0.53
C GLU A 374 -10.72 -18.98 0.86
N THR A 375 -9.39 -19.03 1.00
CA THR A 375 -8.71 -19.35 2.26
C THR A 375 -7.81 -18.24 2.76
N GLY A 376 -7.16 -17.49 1.86
CA GLY A 376 -6.31 -16.36 2.21
C GLY A 376 -7.11 -15.13 2.62
N ARG A 377 -6.42 -14.15 3.19
CA ARG A 377 -7.00 -12.87 3.60
C ARG A 377 -6.36 -11.75 2.78
N PRO A 378 -7.16 -10.84 2.18
CA PRO A 378 -6.59 -9.70 1.48
C PRO A 378 -6.01 -8.72 2.49
N THR A 379 -4.79 -8.24 2.23
CA THR A 379 -4.13 -7.25 3.08
C THR A 379 -4.82 -5.88 2.97
N PRO A 380 -4.71 -5.02 4.00
CA PRO A 380 -5.19 -3.64 3.92
C PRO A 380 -4.62 -2.88 2.71
N ALA A 381 -3.33 -3.05 2.41
CA ALA A 381 -2.66 -2.44 1.27
C ALA A 381 -3.32 -2.84 -0.07
N ALA A 382 -3.61 -4.14 -0.27
CA ALA A 382 -4.27 -4.62 -1.47
C ALA A 382 -5.71 -4.06 -1.62
N LEU A 383 -6.48 -4.01 -0.52
CA LEU A 383 -7.84 -3.46 -0.53
C LEU A 383 -7.86 -1.96 -0.86
N GLN A 384 -6.96 -1.18 -0.27
CA GLN A 384 -6.86 0.26 -0.52
C GLN A 384 -6.37 0.55 -1.96
N SER A 385 -5.41 -0.22 -2.47
CA SER A 385 -4.96 -0.11 -3.85
C SER A 385 -6.07 -0.42 -4.86
N ALA A 386 -6.86 -1.47 -4.62
CA ALA A 386 -8.05 -1.76 -5.44
C ALA A 386 -9.09 -0.62 -5.38
N ALA A 387 -9.32 -0.04 -4.20
CA ALA A 387 -10.22 1.08 -4.02
C ALA A 387 -9.77 2.33 -4.77
N ARG A 388 -8.47 2.62 -4.81
CA ARG A 388 -7.89 3.75 -5.56
C ARG A 388 -8.09 3.62 -7.06
N ILE A 389 -7.85 2.43 -7.61
CA ILE A 389 -8.12 2.14 -9.03
C ILE A 389 -9.61 2.33 -9.32
N ALA A 390 -10.48 1.78 -8.47
CA ALA A 390 -11.92 1.88 -8.64
C ALA A 390 -12.39 3.34 -8.62
N ALA A 391 -11.93 4.14 -7.65
CA ALA A 391 -12.24 5.56 -7.57
C ALA A 391 -11.76 6.34 -8.79
N TRP A 392 -10.55 6.08 -9.26
CA TRP A 392 -9.99 6.72 -10.45
C TRP A 392 -10.74 6.36 -11.71
N LYS A 393 -10.96 5.08 -12.01
CA LYS A 393 -11.66 4.66 -13.23
C LYS A 393 -13.12 5.07 -13.24
N LEU A 394 -13.83 4.99 -12.11
CA LEU A 394 -15.21 5.45 -12.02
C LEU A 394 -15.33 6.98 -12.03
N GLY A 395 -14.37 7.67 -11.40
CA GLY A 395 -14.29 9.12 -11.33
C GLY A 395 -14.11 9.80 -12.68
N GLN A 396 -13.39 9.17 -13.62
CA GLN A 396 -13.29 9.61 -15.02
C GLN A 396 -14.66 9.76 -15.70
N TYR A 397 -15.66 8.97 -15.30
CA TYR A 397 -16.99 8.95 -15.93
C TYR A 397 -18.12 9.40 -14.99
N GLY A 398 -17.77 10.04 -13.86
CA GLY A 398 -18.74 10.58 -12.89
C GLY A 398 -19.59 9.50 -12.20
N VAL A 399 -19.08 8.28 -12.08
CA VAL A 399 -19.77 7.16 -11.42
C VAL A 399 -19.35 7.09 -9.96
N SER A 400 -20.32 7.06 -9.04
CA SER A 400 -20.04 6.90 -7.61
C SER A 400 -19.67 5.44 -7.27
N PRO A 401 -18.59 5.18 -6.50
CA PRO A 401 -18.21 3.82 -6.08
C PRO A 401 -19.21 3.10 -5.17
N THR A 402 -20.12 3.83 -4.51
CA THR A 402 -21.14 3.26 -3.61
C THR A 402 -22.52 3.14 -4.27
N ALA A 403 -22.66 3.57 -5.52
CA ALA A 403 -23.92 3.50 -6.24
C ALA A 403 -24.26 2.08 -6.72
N LYS A 404 -25.47 1.95 -7.27
CA LYS A 404 -25.89 0.79 -8.06
C LYS A 404 -25.93 1.15 -9.54
N VAL A 405 -25.66 0.16 -10.40
CA VAL A 405 -25.70 0.30 -11.86
C VAL A 405 -26.42 -0.89 -12.46
N THR A 406 -27.25 -0.65 -13.48
CA THR A 406 -27.90 -1.71 -14.26
C THR A 406 -27.20 -1.82 -15.60
N LEU A 407 -26.71 -3.03 -15.91
CA LEU A 407 -25.98 -3.34 -17.13
C LEU A 407 -26.73 -4.42 -17.91
N THR A 408 -26.79 -4.27 -19.23
CA THR A 408 -27.35 -5.30 -20.10
C THR A 408 -26.28 -6.37 -20.33
N ARG A 409 -26.56 -7.61 -19.96
CA ARG A 409 -25.66 -8.73 -20.23
C ARG A 409 -25.57 -8.95 -21.73
N LEU A 410 -24.36 -9.03 -22.26
CA LEU A 410 -24.10 -9.41 -23.65
C LEU A 410 -23.77 -10.91 -23.72
N VAL A 411 -24.23 -11.59 -24.75
CA VAL A 411 -23.85 -12.97 -25.03
C VAL A 411 -23.31 -13.07 -26.44
N THR A 412 -22.30 -13.92 -26.61
CA THR A 412 -21.61 -14.12 -27.87
C THR A 412 -22.13 -15.37 -28.57
N ASP A 413 -22.61 -15.22 -29.80
CA ASP A 413 -23.04 -16.32 -30.65
C ASP A 413 -21.83 -17.00 -31.34
N SER A 414 -22.03 -18.17 -31.94
CA SER A 414 -20.93 -18.98 -32.51
C SER A 414 -20.17 -18.33 -33.66
N ASP A 415 -20.74 -17.29 -34.28
CA ASP A 415 -20.11 -16.51 -35.34
C ASP A 415 -19.31 -15.31 -34.79
N GLY A 416 -19.24 -15.14 -33.47
CA GLY A 416 -18.55 -14.05 -32.78
C GLY A 416 -19.36 -12.77 -32.65
N SER A 417 -20.61 -12.74 -33.12
CA SER A 417 -21.52 -11.61 -32.90
C SER A 417 -22.04 -11.58 -31.46
N THR A 418 -22.31 -10.38 -30.93
CA THR A 418 -22.84 -10.20 -29.57
C THR A 418 -24.27 -9.69 -29.60
N ARG A 419 -25.11 -10.20 -28.69
CA ARG A 419 -26.50 -9.78 -28.51
C ARG A 419 -26.85 -9.57 -27.03
N PRO A 420 -27.82 -8.71 -26.70
CA PRO A 420 -28.27 -8.55 -25.32
C PRO A 420 -29.02 -9.79 -24.80
N ASP A 421 -28.93 -10.03 -23.50
CA ASP A 421 -29.53 -11.16 -22.78
C ASP A 421 -29.98 -10.79 -21.36
N GLY A 422 -30.79 -9.72 -21.28
CA GLY A 422 -31.39 -9.21 -20.05
C GLY A 422 -30.50 -8.26 -19.25
N ASP A 423 -31.12 -7.54 -18.34
CA ASP A 423 -30.46 -6.55 -17.50
C ASP A 423 -30.16 -7.12 -16.11
N VAL A 424 -29.01 -6.76 -15.55
CA VAL A 424 -28.59 -7.14 -14.20
C VAL A 424 -28.13 -5.90 -13.44
N THR A 425 -28.60 -5.74 -12.21
CA THR A 425 -28.22 -4.62 -11.33
C THR A 425 -27.10 -5.04 -10.38
N PHE A 426 -26.02 -4.28 -10.40
CA PHE A 426 -24.84 -4.46 -9.55
C PHE A 426 -24.67 -3.26 -8.61
N ASN A 427 -23.86 -3.43 -7.56
CA ASN A 427 -23.13 -2.28 -7.03
C ASN A 427 -22.07 -1.87 -8.06
N THR A 428 -21.73 -0.58 -8.16
CA THR A 428 -20.73 -0.10 -9.14
C THR A 428 -19.35 -0.70 -8.90
N VAL A 429 -19.01 -1.06 -7.66
CA VAL A 429 -17.92 -1.99 -7.34
C VAL A 429 -18.52 -3.32 -6.86
N ALA A 430 -18.36 -4.37 -7.65
CA ALA A 430 -18.94 -5.70 -7.44
C ALA A 430 -17.87 -6.80 -7.50
N GLY A 431 -18.17 -7.99 -6.97
CA GLY A 431 -17.29 -9.16 -7.13
C GLY A 431 -17.60 -9.90 -8.43
N HIS A 432 -16.63 -10.61 -8.99
CA HIS A 432 -16.85 -11.44 -10.19
C HIS A 432 -18.06 -12.38 -10.06
N ARG A 433 -18.22 -13.02 -8.89
CA ARG A 433 -19.36 -13.87 -8.53
C ARG A 433 -20.73 -13.21 -8.67
N ASP A 434 -20.81 -11.88 -8.61
CA ASP A 434 -22.09 -11.19 -8.82
C ASP A 434 -22.53 -11.26 -10.29
N GLY A 435 -21.57 -11.22 -11.23
CA GLY A 435 -21.81 -11.25 -12.67
C GLY A 435 -21.75 -12.66 -13.29
N PHE A 436 -21.04 -13.60 -12.67
CA PHE A 436 -20.82 -14.94 -13.20
C PHE A 436 -20.87 -16.03 -12.12
N ALA A 437 -21.25 -17.26 -12.47
CA ALA A 437 -21.26 -18.38 -11.53
C ALA A 437 -19.84 -18.91 -11.26
N THR A 438 -19.15 -18.30 -10.29
CA THR A 438 -17.74 -18.59 -9.93
C THR A 438 -17.51 -18.46 -8.42
N ALA A 439 -16.39 -19.02 -7.94
CA ALA A 439 -15.85 -18.81 -6.59
C ALA A 439 -15.19 -17.42 -6.44
N CYS A 440 -14.59 -16.91 -7.53
CA CYS A 440 -13.92 -15.61 -7.58
C CYS A 440 -14.85 -14.46 -7.15
N PRO A 441 -14.45 -13.53 -6.26
CA PRO A 441 -13.08 -13.27 -5.78
C PRO A 441 -12.69 -14.02 -4.49
N GLY A 442 -13.39 -15.09 -4.14
CA GLY A 442 -13.17 -15.82 -2.88
C GLY A 442 -14.03 -15.27 -1.73
N ALA A 443 -14.38 -16.13 -0.78
CA ALA A 443 -15.23 -15.76 0.35
C ALA A 443 -14.70 -14.56 1.17
N ASN A 444 -13.40 -14.52 1.45
CA ASN A 444 -12.80 -13.51 2.33
C ASN A 444 -12.69 -12.14 1.65
N LEU A 445 -12.32 -12.08 0.37
CA LEU A 445 -12.27 -10.82 -0.37
C LEU A 445 -13.68 -10.32 -0.73
N TYR A 446 -14.63 -11.21 -1.03
CA TYR A 446 -16.01 -10.81 -1.28
C TYR A 446 -16.63 -10.10 -0.06
N ALA A 447 -16.34 -10.57 1.16
CA ALA A 447 -16.80 -9.92 2.39
C ALA A 447 -16.24 -8.48 2.54
N LYS A 448 -15.13 -8.14 1.87
CA LYS A 448 -14.47 -6.83 1.93
C LYS A 448 -14.88 -5.86 0.81
N LEU A 449 -15.79 -6.24 -0.09
CA LEU A 449 -16.27 -5.34 -1.15
C LEU A 449 -16.92 -4.05 -0.60
N GLY A 450 -17.53 -4.11 0.60
CA GLY A 450 -18.04 -2.92 1.30
C GLY A 450 -16.93 -1.95 1.66
N ALA A 451 -15.85 -2.45 2.26
CA ALA A 451 -14.69 -1.66 2.63
C ALA A 451 -14.02 -1.01 1.41
N ILE A 452 -13.86 -1.75 0.29
CA ILE A 452 -13.32 -1.19 -0.96
C ILE A 452 -14.18 -0.01 -1.44
N ARG A 453 -15.51 -0.11 -1.38
CA ARG A 453 -16.41 1.01 -1.75
C ARG A 453 -16.25 2.22 -0.84
N THR A 454 -16.15 2.01 0.47
CA THR A 454 -15.93 3.09 1.44
C THR A 454 -14.57 3.76 1.27
N TYR A 455 -13.51 2.98 1.07
CA TYR A 455 -12.19 3.55 0.76
C TYR A 455 -12.21 4.32 -0.56
N ALA A 456 -12.93 3.81 -1.57
CA ALA A 456 -13.05 4.48 -2.86
C ALA A 456 -13.89 5.77 -2.79
N THR A 457 -14.66 6.02 -1.73
CA THR A 457 -15.28 7.33 -1.49
C THR A 457 -14.34 8.27 -0.72
N ASN A 458 -13.59 7.76 0.25
CA ASN A 458 -12.83 8.56 1.21
C ASN A 458 -11.37 8.84 0.79
N GLY A 459 -10.75 7.99 -0.05
CA GLY A 459 -9.31 8.02 -0.37
C GLY A 459 -8.94 8.78 -1.65
N THR A 460 -9.66 9.83 -2.01
CA THR A 460 -9.85 10.21 -3.42
C THR A 460 -9.23 11.54 -3.89
N ARG A 461 -8.28 12.11 -3.14
CA ARG A 461 -7.23 12.94 -3.77
C ARG A 461 -5.83 12.63 -3.24
N ASN A 462 -5.73 12.26 -1.98
CA ASN A 462 -4.51 11.76 -1.36
C ASN A 462 -4.10 10.39 -1.98
N ALA A 463 -2.99 10.36 -2.74
CA ALA A 463 -2.53 9.16 -3.44
C ALA A 463 -1.29 8.50 -2.81
N ALA A 464 -0.69 9.10 -1.77
CA ALA A 464 0.41 8.51 -1.02
C ALA A 464 -0.05 7.20 -0.34
N ILE A 465 0.70 6.10 -0.47
CA ILE A 465 0.31 4.79 0.09
C ILE A 465 0.28 4.87 1.62
N PRO A 466 -0.85 4.56 2.30
CA PRO A 466 -0.95 4.65 3.75
C PRO A 466 -0.55 3.29 4.33
N THR A 467 0.72 2.89 4.18
CA THR A 467 1.24 1.65 4.78
C THR A 467 2.40 1.94 5.72
N THR A 468 2.47 1.17 6.80
CA THR A 468 3.59 1.14 7.76
C THR A 468 4.39 -0.15 7.66
N ASP A 469 4.12 -0.94 6.64
CA ASP A 469 4.94 -2.06 6.21
C ASP A 469 6.19 -1.51 5.49
N PHE A 470 7.27 -1.31 6.24
CA PHE A 470 8.52 -0.78 5.70
C PHE A 470 9.25 -1.85 4.88
N ASN A 471 9.14 -3.12 5.23
CA ASN A 471 9.87 -4.20 4.55
C ASN A 471 9.14 -4.72 3.29
N ARG A 472 7.86 -4.34 3.11
CA ARG A 472 6.94 -4.82 2.08
C ARG A 472 6.70 -6.34 2.11
N ASP A 473 6.28 -6.87 3.24
CA ASP A 473 5.86 -8.28 3.37
C ASP A 473 4.33 -8.47 3.41
N GLY A 474 3.59 -7.37 3.54
CA GLY A 474 2.14 -7.29 3.62
C GLY A 474 1.58 -7.10 5.04
N ILE A 475 2.45 -6.99 6.06
CA ILE A 475 2.10 -6.81 7.47
C ILE A 475 2.69 -5.48 7.97
N THR A 476 1.93 -4.75 8.78
CA THR A 476 2.38 -3.47 9.35
C THR A 476 3.48 -3.69 10.40
N ASP A 477 4.51 -2.84 10.37
CA ASP A 477 5.67 -2.94 11.27
C ASP A 477 5.52 -2.02 12.50
N LEU A 478 6.09 -2.40 13.64
CA LEU A 478 6.11 -1.52 14.82
C LEU A 478 7.38 -0.66 14.85
N VAL A 479 7.24 0.64 15.14
CA VAL A 479 8.37 1.54 15.37
C VAL A 479 8.49 1.93 16.84
N ALA A 480 9.60 1.57 17.47
CA ALA A 480 9.97 1.98 18.83
C ALA A 480 11.02 3.08 18.80
N GLY A 481 10.67 4.29 19.27
CA GLY A 481 11.64 5.36 19.45
C GLY A 481 12.34 5.24 20.80
N LEU A 482 13.65 5.45 20.80
CA LEU A 482 14.53 5.29 21.97
C LEU A 482 15.35 6.58 22.18
N PRO A 483 14.71 7.74 22.42
CA PRO A 483 15.41 9.03 22.49
C PRO A 483 16.39 9.13 23.65
N LYS A 484 16.32 8.24 24.66
CA LYS A 484 17.27 8.19 25.79
C LYS A 484 18.46 7.25 25.55
N ALA A 485 18.51 6.54 24.43
CA ALA A 485 19.65 5.69 24.08
C ALA A 485 20.93 6.50 23.87
N ALA A 486 22.08 5.85 24.08
CA ALA A 486 23.42 6.39 23.79
C ALA A 486 23.64 7.82 24.32
N SER A 487 23.52 8.02 25.63
CA SER A 487 23.66 9.35 26.27
C SER A 487 22.67 10.38 25.71
N SER A 488 21.45 9.95 25.38
CA SER A 488 20.39 10.77 24.77
C SER A 488 20.70 11.32 23.38
N SER A 489 21.66 10.74 22.64
CA SER A 489 21.72 10.97 21.19
C SER A 489 20.53 10.32 20.47
N GLY A 490 20.00 9.23 21.04
CA GLY A 490 18.77 8.59 20.58
C GLY A 490 18.94 7.61 19.42
N SER A 491 17.90 6.81 19.23
CA SER A 491 17.78 5.84 18.13
C SER A 491 16.31 5.49 17.89
N VAL A 492 16.04 4.78 16.81
CA VAL A 492 14.74 4.17 16.50
C VAL A 492 14.96 2.72 16.09
N THR A 493 14.09 1.82 16.55
CA THR A 493 14.06 0.42 16.17
C THR A 493 12.76 0.11 15.46
N VAL A 494 12.84 -0.36 14.21
CA VAL A 494 11.72 -0.92 13.44
C VAL A 494 11.68 -2.42 13.69
N LEU A 495 10.53 -2.95 14.08
CA LEU A 495 10.26 -4.37 14.28
C LEU A 495 9.27 -4.84 13.22
N PRO A 496 9.71 -5.65 12.24
CA PRO A 496 8.84 -6.24 11.24
C PRO A 496 7.61 -6.95 11.83
N GLY A 497 6.42 -6.66 11.33
CA GLY A 497 5.21 -7.40 11.71
C GLY A 497 5.25 -8.85 11.25
N THR A 498 4.64 -9.78 12.01
CA THR A 498 4.51 -11.18 11.61
C THR A 498 3.23 -11.78 12.17
N GLU A 499 2.77 -12.93 11.68
CA GLU A 499 1.59 -13.61 12.25
C GLU A 499 1.71 -13.96 13.75
N ASP A 500 2.94 -13.94 14.30
CA ASP A 500 3.26 -14.15 15.72
C ASP A 500 3.69 -12.83 16.42
N GLY A 501 3.25 -11.68 15.89
CA GLY A 501 3.56 -10.34 16.37
C GLY A 501 4.89 -9.78 15.84
N PRO A 502 5.29 -8.55 16.23
CA PRO A 502 6.53 -7.94 15.78
C PRO A 502 7.78 -8.78 16.08
N SER A 503 8.65 -8.93 15.08
CA SER A 503 9.83 -9.79 15.13
C SER A 503 11.07 -9.05 15.67
N PRO A 504 11.59 -9.42 16.85
CA PRO A 504 12.81 -8.82 17.39
C PRO A 504 14.08 -9.38 16.73
N THR A 505 13.99 -10.47 15.96
CA THR A 505 15.13 -11.07 15.25
C THR A 505 15.35 -10.46 13.87
N ALA A 506 14.28 -9.99 13.23
CA ALA A 506 14.33 -9.25 11.96
C ALA A 506 14.40 -7.72 12.16
N LYS A 507 14.49 -7.25 13.41
CA LYS A 507 14.51 -5.82 13.74
C LYS A 507 15.64 -5.06 13.05
N ARG A 508 15.41 -3.76 12.87
CA ARG A 508 16.40 -2.82 12.38
C ARG A 508 16.48 -1.60 13.27
N THR A 509 17.68 -1.29 13.74
CA THR A 509 17.93 -0.09 14.56
C THR A 509 18.70 0.95 13.77
N LEU A 510 18.23 2.20 13.83
CA LEU A 510 18.82 3.37 13.17
C LEU A 510 19.13 4.45 14.20
N ASN A 511 20.26 5.11 14.01
CA ASN A 511 20.66 6.35 14.70
C ASN A 511 21.44 7.23 13.71
N GLN A 512 21.81 8.44 14.10
CA GLN A 512 22.55 9.37 13.23
C GLN A 512 23.99 8.94 12.89
N SER A 513 24.49 7.85 13.49
CA SER A 513 25.76 7.21 13.09
C SER A 513 25.57 6.07 12.07
N SER A 514 24.32 5.68 11.78
CA SER A 514 24.01 4.59 10.85
C SER A 514 24.22 5.05 9.41
N ALA A 515 24.61 4.10 8.54
CA ALA A 515 24.88 4.41 7.14
C ALA A 515 23.66 5.05 6.44
N GLY A 516 23.89 6.20 5.79
CA GLY A 516 22.89 6.92 5.02
C GLY A 516 21.86 7.71 5.84
N VAL A 517 21.94 7.70 7.17
CA VAL A 517 21.17 8.61 8.03
C VAL A 517 21.85 9.98 7.99
N PRO A 518 21.17 11.05 7.52
CA PRO A 518 21.77 12.39 7.48
C PRO A 518 21.93 13.00 8.89
N GLY A 519 22.95 13.85 9.05
CA GLY A 519 23.27 14.52 10.30
C GLY A 519 24.48 13.89 11.00
N SER A 520 24.81 14.41 12.18
CA SER A 520 25.83 13.84 13.07
C SER A 520 25.15 13.38 14.35
N SER A 521 25.68 12.34 15.00
CA SER A 521 25.13 11.91 16.29
C SER A 521 25.83 12.63 17.43
N GLU A 522 25.07 13.34 18.24
CA GLU A 522 25.52 14.18 19.34
C GLU A 522 24.70 13.90 20.61
N ALA A 523 25.32 14.10 21.78
CA ALA A 523 24.64 13.81 23.04
C ALA A 523 23.54 14.85 23.29
N GLY A 524 22.29 14.40 23.30
CA GLY A 524 21.14 15.27 23.55
C GLY A 524 20.27 15.53 22.32
N ASP A 525 20.59 14.97 21.14
CA ASP A 525 19.76 15.12 19.93
C ASP A 525 18.35 14.56 20.09
N LEU A 526 18.21 13.54 20.96
CA LEU A 526 16.97 12.82 21.22
C LEU A 526 16.34 12.26 19.94
N PHE A 527 17.16 11.74 19.02
CA PHE A 527 16.69 11.10 17.79
C PHE A 527 15.68 9.98 18.10
N GLY A 528 14.54 9.97 17.41
CA GLY A 528 13.43 9.05 17.70
C GLY A 528 12.43 9.56 18.74
N SER A 529 12.47 10.85 19.09
CA SER A 529 11.50 11.47 20.02
C SER A 529 10.07 11.50 19.49
N SER A 530 9.91 11.48 18.18
CA SER A 530 8.63 11.35 17.50
C SER A 530 8.87 10.68 16.16
N ASN A 531 7.98 9.76 15.79
CA ASN A 531 8.10 9.00 14.56
C ASN A 531 6.76 9.03 13.82
N ALA A 532 6.83 9.08 12.50
CA ALA A 532 5.69 9.00 11.60
C ALA A 532 6.16 8.35 10.30
N TRP A 533 5.26 8.23 9.33
CA TRP A 533 5.52 7.46 8.13
C TRP A 533 4.69 7.98 6.96
N GLY A 534 5.14 7.72 5.74
CA GLY A 534 4.41 8.03 4.51
C GLY A 534 5.30 7.83 3.28
N ASP A 535 4.70 7.71 2.09
CA ASP A 535 5.44 7.62 0.82
C ASP A 535 5.91 9.03 0.38
N VAL A 536 6.95 9.54 1.03
CA VAL A 536 7.44 10.91 0.84
C VAL A 536 8.13 11.05 -0.51
N ASN A 537 8.84 10.02 -0.96
CA ASN A 537 9.53 10.03 -2.24
C ASN A 537 8.66 9.57 -3.42
N GLY A 538 7.44 9.06 -3.19
CA GLY A 538 6.48 8.59 -4.18
C GLY A 538 6.92 7.36 -4.97
N ASP A 539 7.72 6.49 -4.39
CA ASP A 539 8.13 5.20 -4.96
C ASP A 539 7.22 4.03 -4.52
N GLY A 540 6.18 4.37 -3.75
CA GLY A 540 5.19 3.46 -3.20
C GLY A 540 5.63 2.78 -1.91
N ASN A 541 6.83 3.02 -1.38
CA ASN A 541 7.28 2.41 -0.13
C ASN A 541 6.89 3.31 1.04
N ALA A 542 6.69 2.72 2.21
CA ALA A 542 6.64 3.51 3.43
C ALA A 542 8.02 4.11 3.70
N ASP A 543 8.10 5.43 3.84
CA ASP A 543 9.29 6.12 4.33
C ASP A 543 9.11 6.46 5.81
N LEU A 544 10.17 6.29 6.60
CA LEU A 544 10.15 6.53 8.05
C LEU A 544 10.57 7.97 8.34
N VAL A 545 9.70 8.76 8.97
CA VAL A 545 9.94 10.15 9.40
C VAL A 545 10.31 10.17 10.88
N ILE A 546 11.44 10.76 11.24
CA ILE A 546 12.05 10.68 12.56
C ILE A 546 12.38 12.09 13.05
N GLY A 547 11.91 12.45 14.25
CA GLY A 547 12.21 13.71 14.92
C GLY A 547 13.44 13.63 15.82
N GLY A 548 14.33 14.63 15.72
CA GLY A 548 15.48 14.85 16.59
C GLY A 548 15.46 16.28 17.15
N PRO A 549 14.68 16.58 18.19
CA PRO A 549 14.45 17.94 18.67
C PRO A 549 15.65 18.61 19.34
N GLY A 550 16.68 17.85 19.72
CA GLY A 550 17.90 18.39 20.32
C GLY A 550 19.03 18.70 19.33
N GLU A 551 18.85 18.40 18.03
CA GLU A 551 19.93 18.55 17.04
C GLU A 551 20.51 19.97 17.01
N ASP A 552 21.83 20.06 17.09
CA ASP A 552 22.61 21.29 16.95
C ASP A 552 23.09 21.47 15.51
N ILE A 553 22.40 22.29 14.71
CA ILE A 553 22.82 22.52 13.31
C ILE A 553 23.76 23.73 13.21
N THR A 554 23.29 24.89 13.66
CA THR A 554 24.07 26.15 13.68
C THR A 554 23.90 26.92 14.98
N GLN A 555 22.86 26.61 15.74
CA GLN A 555 22.57 27.10 17.07
C GLN A 555 22.10 25.90 17.90
N ALA A 556 22.21 26.01 19.23
CA ALA A 556 21.80 24.95 20.13
C ALA A 556 20.30 24.61 19.99
N ASP A 557 19.95 23.33 20.04
CA ASP A 557 18.57 22.80 20.02
C ASP A 557 17.73 23.37 18.85
N ASN A 558 18.32 23.50 17.65
CA ASN A 558 17.52 23.86 16.47
C ASN A 558 16.50 22.75 16.18
N GLY A 559 16.93 21.50 16.31
CA GLY A 559 16.16 20.31 15.99
C GLY A 559 16.14 19.99 14.49
N THR A 560 15.80 18.74 14.17
CA THR A 560 15.78 18.21 12.81
C THR A 560 14.64 17.22 12.61
N VAL A 561 14.24 17.02 11.36
CA VAL A 561 13.40 15.90 10.92
C VAL A 561 14.15 15.11 9.86
N VAL A 562 14.31 13.82 10.04
CA VAL A 562 14.98 12.92 9.09
C VAL A 562 13.96 11.98 8.49
N VAL A 563 13.97 11.84 7.17
CA VAL A 563 13.21 10.80 6.45
C VAL A 563 14.16 9.74 5.95
N MET A 564 13.88 8.49 6.27
CA MET A 564 14.61 7.31 5.77
C MET A 564 13.73 6.58 4.77
N TYR A 565 14.25 6.37 3.55
CA TYR A 565 13.46 5.84 2.45
C TYR A 565 13.32 4.31 2.51
N GLY A 566 12.10 3.82 2.37
CA GLY A 566 11.80 2.39 2.32
C GLY A 566 12.25 1.72 1.02
N PRO A 567 12.24 0.38 0.94
CA PRO A 567 12.05 -0.53 2.08
C PRO A 567 13.35 -0.74 2.86
N ALA A 568 14.49 -0.41 2.23
CA ALA A 568 15.80 -0.73 2.77
C ALA A 568 16.27 0.27 3.84
N LEU A 569 15.63 1.41 4.08
CA LEU A 569 15.98 2.41 5.11
C LEU A 569 17.48 2.77 5.20
N THR A 570 18.23 2.66 4.11
CA THR A 570 19.69 2.89 4.02
C THR A 570 20.04 4.22 3.37
N THR A 571 19.04 4.95 2.88
CA THR A 571 19.20 6.29 2.31
C THR A 571 18.15 7.19 2.92
N GLY A 572 18.47 8.47 3.09
CA GLY A 572 17.55 9.39 3.72
C GLY A 572 17.84 10.84 3.38
N LYS A 573 16.95 11.71 3.86
CA LYS A 573 17.01 13.16 3.68
C LYS A 573 16.64 13.86 4.98
N SER A 574 17.39 14.89 5.35
CA SER A 574 17.02 15.76 6.46
C SER A 574 16.23 16.97 5.98
N TYR A 575 15.27 17.35 6.80
CA TYR A 575 14.44 18.54 6.70
C TYR A 575 14.75 19.40 7.91
N SER A 576 15.18 20.63 7.64
CA SER A 576 15.52 21.60 8.67
C SER A 576 14.98 22.97 8.30
N VAL A 577 14.94 23.86 9.28
CA VAL A 577 14.62 25.26 9.06
C VAL A 577 15.70 25.90 8.19
N THR A 578 15.28 26.72 7.21
CA THR A 578 16.19 27.46 6.33
C THR A 578 17.17 28.30 7.16
N ALA A 579 18.40 28.46 6.69
CA ALA A 579 19.47 29.12 7.47
C ALA A 579 19.08 30.50 8.01
N SER A 580 18.30 31.28 7.25
CA SER A 580 17.80 32.60 7.67
C SER A 580 16.65 32.57 8.69
N GLY A 581 15.98 31.44 8.87
CA GLY A 581 14.83 31.26 9.77
C GLY A 581 15.14 30.53 11.08
N ARG A 582 16.38 30.02 11.24
CA ARG A 582 16.80 29.22 12.41
C ARG A 582 16.84 30.05 13.69
N ILE A 583 16.22 29.52 14.74
CA ILE A 583 16.23 30.10 16.08
C ILE A 583 16.75 29.03 17.04
N GLY A 584 17.69 29.37 17.91
CA GLY A 584 18.17 28.46 18.96
C GLY A 584 17.04 28.08 19.91
N GLY A 585 16.98 26.82 20.32
CA GLY A 585 15.93 26.29 21.18
C GLY A 585 14.56 26.17 20.50
N GLU A 586 14.51 26.09 19.16
CA GLU A 586 13.29 25.88 18.40
C GLU A 586 12.70 24.47 18.60
N LYS A 587 13.58 23.46 18.70
CA LYS A 587 13.23 22.05 18.93
C LYS A 587 12.33 21.47 17.82
N LEU A 588 12.67 21.76 16.57
CA LEU A 588 12.01 21.13 15.41
C LEU A 588 12.10 19.60 15.50
N GLY A 589 11.04 18.88 15.13
CA GLY A 589 11.01 17.42 15.27
C GLY A 589 10.53 16.94 16.64
N THR A 590 10.09 17.83 17.53
CA THR A 590 9.45 17.41 18.80
C THR A 590 8.21 16.55 18.54
N THR A 591 7.42 16.90 17.52
CA THR A 591 6.40 16.02 16.95
C THR A 591 6.46 16.10 15.44
N VAL A 592 6.29 14.94 14.79
CA VAL A 592 6.24 14.79 13.34
C VAL A 592 5.00 13.99 12.95
N THR A 593 4.48 14.28 11.77
CA THR A 593 3.44 13.49 11.09
C THR A 593 3.59 13.71 9.58
N ALA A 594 2.94 12.88 8.76
CA ALA A 594 2.99 12.99 7.32
C ALA A 594 1.62 12.78 6.69
N GLY A 595 1.43 13.33 5.50
CA GLY A 595 0.19 13.22 4.73
C GLY A 595 0.29 14.03 3.45
N ASP A 596 -0.42 13.64 2.40
CA ASP A 596 -0.47 14.39 1.15
C ASP A 596 -1.40 15.61 1.30
N PHE A 597 -0.85 16.75 1.71
CA PHE A 597 -1.64 17.95 2.02
C PHE A 597 -2.04 18.72 0.77
N ASN A 598 -1.42 18.42 -0.37
CA ASN A 598 -1.65 19.07 -1.65
C ASN A 598 -2.28 18.16 -2.72
N ALA A 599 -2.49 16.89 -2.39
CA ALA A 599 -2.97 15.85 -3.28
C ALA A 599 -2.12 15.75 -4.56
N ASP A 600 -0.79 15.66 -4.43
CA ASP A 600 0.12 15.48 -5.57
C ASP A 600 0.65 14.06 -5.73
N GLY A 601 0.26 13.16 -4.83
CA GLY A 601 0.63 11.75 -4.80
C GLY A 601 1.90 11.43 -4.05
N LYS A 602 2.53 12.40 -3.38
CA LYS A 602 3.60 12.18 -2.41
C LYS A 602 3.15 12.63 -1.03
N ALA A 603 3.62 11.93 0.00
CA ALA A 603 3.40 12.39 1.37
C ALA A 603 4.23 13.65 1.64
N ASP A 604 3.60 14.66 2.22
CA ASP A 604 4.26 15.84 2.77
C ASP A 604 4.61 15.57 4.24
N ILE A 605 5.57 16.34 4.76
CA ILE A 605 6.03 16.20 6.15
C ILE A 605 5.53 17.39 6.94
N PHE A 606 4.97 17.14 8.13
CA PHE A 606 4.58 18.16 9.09
C PHE A 606 5.35 17.99 10.39
N SER A 607 5.77 19.10 11.00
CA SER A 607 6.38 19.08 12.33
C SER A 607 5.99 20.30 13.15
N VAL A 608 5.91 20.10 14.47
CA VAL A 608 5.72 21.19 15.44
C VAL A 608 7.00 21.39 16.23
N ALA A 609 7.40 22.65 16.33
CA ALA A 609 8.56 23.11 17.05
C ALA A 609 8.08 23.97 18.24
N PRO A 610 8.10 23.45 19.49
CA PRO A 610 7.48 24.10 20.63
C PRO A 610 8.31 25.24 21.22
N GLY A 611 9.51 25.50 20.67
CA GLY A 611 10.47 26.50 21.13
C GLY A 611 9.95 27.94 21.15
N LYS A 612 10.85 28.92 21.24
CA LYS A 612 10.45 30.32 21.42
C LYS A 612 10.63 31.14 20.12
N PRO A 613 9.57 31.44 19.34
CA PRO A 613 8.16 31.12 19.57
C PRO A 613 7.74 29.73 19.06
N GLY A 614 6.60 29.23 19.55
CA GLY A 614 6.05 27.95 19.10
C GLY A 614 5.58 28.04 17.64
N ARG A 615 6.11 27.16 16.79
CA ARG A 615 5.88 27.13 15.34
C ARG A 615 5.43 25.76 14.85
N TRP A 616 4.81 25.75 13.69
CA TRP A 616 4.62 24.56 12.87
C TRP A 616 5.30 24.76 11.52
N TRP A 617 5.73 23.64 10.93
CA TRP A 617 6.39 23.55 9.64
C TRP A 617 5.76 22.44 8.81
N ALA A 618 5.64 22.67 7.50
CA ALA A 618 5.22 21.69 6.52
C ALA A 618 6.19 21.73 5.33
N TRP A 619 6.61 20.57 4.83
CA TRP A 619 7.43 20.44 3.63
C TRP A 619 6.73 19.59 2.59
N ASP A 620 6.61 20.14 1.41
CA ASP A 620 6.06 19.47 0.24
C ASP A 620 7.01 18.33 -0.19
N GLY A 621 6.50 17.10 -0.27
CA GLY A 621 7.29 15.90 -0.57
C GLY A 621 7.89 15.92 -1.98
N LYS A 622 7.20 16.57 -2.93
CA LYS A 622 7.58 16.62 -4.34
C LYS A 622 8.58 17.71 -4.67
N THR A 623 8.36 18.91 -4.15
CA THR A 623 9.11 20.13 -4.48
C THR A 623 10.14 20.47 -3.41
N GLY A 624 9.97 19.96 -2.18
CA GLY A 624 10.74 20.35 -1.00
C GLY A 624 10.41 21.74 -0.48
N ALA A 625 9.37 22.41 -1.02
CA ALA A 625 8.98 23.73 -0.59
C ALA A 625 8.46 23.70 0.86
N ALA A 626 8.95 24.63 1.68
CA ALA A 626 8.56 24.74 3.08
C ALA A 626 7.48 25.81 3.29
N ARG A 627 6.52 25.50 4.15
CA ARG A 627 5.56 26.46 4.74
C ARG A 627 5.67 26.40 6.26
N SER A 628 5.42 27.52 6.92
CA SER A 628 5.41 27.57 8.37
C SER A 628 4.50 28.66 8.90
N GLY A 629 4.16 28.54 10.19
CA GLY A 629 3.38 29.53 10.89
C GLY A 629 3.51 29.41 12.40
N TYR A 630 2.94 30.37 13.11
CA TYR A 630 2.95 30.39 14.58
C TYR A 630 1.74 29.65 15.14
N LEU A 631 1.95 28.92 16.23
CA LEU A 631 0.86 28.27 16.97
C LEU A 631 0.00 29.31 17.70
N ASN A 632 0.63 30.26 18.38
CA ASN A 632 -0.06 31.31 19.13
C ASN A 632 -0.15 32.63 18.34
N THR A 633 -1.33 33.26 18.35
CA THR A 633 -1.57 34.60 17.80
C THR A 633 -1.38 35.73 18.83
N ALA A 634 -1.47 35.42 20.14
CA ALA A 634 -1.48 36.40 21.22
C ALA A 634 -0.08 36.79 21.75
N ALA A 635 0.98 36.08 21.34
CA ALA A 635 2.36 36.46 21.60
C ALA A 635 3.29 35.72 20.63
N TYR A 636 3.73 36.40 19.57
CA TYR A 636 4.70 35.91 18.56
C TYR A 636 6.09 35.57 19.13
N THR A 637 6.20 35.34 20.44
CA THR A 637 7.46 35.21 21.18
C THR A 637 7.43 34.18 22.31
N ALA A 638 6.34 33.42 22.52
CA ALA A 638 6.25 32.47 23.63
C ALA A 638 6.41 31.00 23.19
N ALA A 639 7.08 30.20 24.02
CA ALA A 639 7.14 28.76 23.88
C ALA A 639 5.80 28.11 24.26
N VAL A 640 5.54 26.94 23.71
CA VAL A 640 4.41 26.08 24.08
C VAL A 640 4.94 24.78 24.69
N SER A 641 4.06 23.92 25.18
CA SER A 641 4.44 22.63 25.76
C SER A 641 3.46 21.54 25.38
N TYR A 642 3.87 20.27 25.53
CA TYR A 642 3.05 19.10 25.24
C TYR A 642 2.44 19.15 23.83
N ALA A 643 3.27 19.50 22.84
CA ALA A 643 2.84 19.55 21.45
C ALA A 643 2.62 18.14 20.93
N ALA A 644 1.48 17.89 20.30
CA ALA A 644 1.15 16.66 19.59
C ALA A 644 0.49 17.02 18.26
N ALA A 645 0.71 16.23 17.22
CA ALA A 645 0.10 16.46 15.91
C ALA A 645 -0.28 15.13 15.25
N VAL A 646 -1.37 15.16 14.47
CA VAL A 646 -1.84 14.05 13.63
C VAL A 646 -2.40 14.57 12.32
N THR A 647 -2.40 13.72 11.32
CA THR A 647 -3.01 13.98 10.00
C THR A 647 -4.25 13.12 9.79
N GLY A 648 -5.13 13.60 8.94
CA GLY A 648 -6.38 12.93 8.59
C GLY A 648 -7.20 13.79 7.64
N ASP A 649 -8.12 13.21 6.88
CA ASP A 649 -9.10 14.02 6.15
C ASP A 649 -10.30 14.29 7.07
N PHE A 650 -10.18 15.34 7.88
CA PHE A 650 -11.21 15.70 8.84
C PHE A 650 -12.45 16.31 8.18
N ASN A 651 -12.36 16.61 6.88
CA ASN A 651 -13.37 17.39 6.17
C ASN A 651 -13.97 16.73 4.92
N LYS A 652 -13.51 15.52 4.56
CA LYS A 652 -13.90 14.73 3.39
C LYS A 652 -13.71 15.44 2.06
N ASP A 653 -12.72 16.32 1.95
CA ASP A 653 -12.41 16.97 0.67
C ASP A 653 -11.32 16.26 -0.12
N GLY A 654 -10.74 15.20 0.43
CA GLY A 654 -9.73 14.34 -0.18
C GLY A 654 -8.29 14.81 0.03
N TYR A 655 -8.08 15.96 0.68
CA TYR A 655 -6.75 16.41 1.10
C TYR A 655 -6.47 15.91 2.52
N ALA A 656 -5.23 15.52 2.81
CA ALA A 656 -4.85 15.38 4.22
C ALA A 656 -4.92 16.77 4.89
N ASP A 657 -5.47 16.81 6.09
CA ASP A 657 -5.41 17.93 7.02
C ASP A 657 -4.42 17.61 8.14
N ALA A 658 -4.13 18.60 9.00
CA ALA A 658 -3.38 18.41 10.23
C ALA A 658 -4.10 19.02 11.43
N ALA A 659 -4.13 18.28 12.54
CA ALA A 659 -4.58 18.77 13.84
C ALA A 659 -3.37 18.86 14.79
N VAL A 660 -3.28 19.96 15.54
CA VAL A 660 -2.19 20.19 16.49
C VAL A 660 -2.75 20.53 17.86
N SER A 661 -2.35 19.76 18.87
CA SER A 661 -2.60 20.08 20.26
C SER A 661 -1.36 20.65 20.92
N TYR A 662 -1.54 21.62 21.82
CA TYR A 662 -0.46 22.13 22.67
C TYR A 662 -1.02 22.86 23.89
N ARG A 663 -0.23 22.93 24.97
CA ARG A 663 -0.49 23.83 26.10
C ARG A 663 0.11 25.20 25.84
N ASP A 664 -0.73 26.23 25.91
CA ASP A 664 -0.29 27.61 25.76
C ASP A 664 0.35 28.17 27.06
N PRO A 665 0.98 29.36 27.02
CA PRO A 665 1.61 29.97 28.20
C PRO A 665 0.67 30.28 29.36
N SER A 666 -0.64 30.34 29.13
CA SER A 666 -1.65 30.52 30.19
C SER A 666 -2.01 29.20 30.90
N GLY A 667 -1.43 28.08 30.45
CA GLY A 667 -1.74 26.75 30.97
C GLY A 667 -2.93 26.08 30.29
N THR A 668 -3.46 26.67 29.21
CA THR A 668 -4.67 26.16 28.54
C THR A 668 -4.30 25.26 27.36
N GLY A 669 -4.96 24.10 27.24
CA GLY A 669 -4.88 23.23 26.07
C GLY A 669 -5.57 23.85 24.85
N ARG A 670 -4.86 23.97 23.74
CA ARG A 670 -5.33 24.50 22.45
C ARG A 670 -5.32 23.40 21.41
N LEU A 671 -6.36 23.38 20.58
CA LEU A 671 -6.46 22.51 19.42
C LEU A 671 -6.51 23.38 18.16
N LEU A 672 -5.50 23.29 17.30
CA LEU A 672 -5.38 23.99 16.03
C LEU A 672 -5.74 23.01 14.90
N TRP A 673 -6.55 23.47 13.96
CA TRP A 673 -6.78 22.76 12.69
C TRP A 673 -6.15 23.52 11.52
N LEU A 674 -5.44 22.77 10.69
CA LEU A 674 -4.84 23.17 9.43
C LEU A 674 -5.49 22.32 8.33
N LYS A 675 -6.09 22.97 7.33
CA LYS A 675 -6.79 22.31 6.23
C LYS A 675 -5.86 22.15 5.03
N GLY A 676 -5.86 20.98 4.40
CA GLY A 676 -5.19 20.72 3.13
C GLY A 676 -5.82 21.47 1.96
N SER A 677 -5.05 21.69 0.91
CA SER A 677 -5.51 22.39 -0.30
C SER A 677 -4.56 22.10 -1.44
N THR A 678 -4.91 22.44 -2.69
CA THR A 678 -3.98 22.35 -3.83
C THR A 678 -2.63 23.06 -3.66
N THR A 679 -2.48 23.90 -2.62
CA THR A 679 -1.22 24.59 -2.31
C THR A 679 -0.58 24.10 -1.00
N GLY A 680 -1.04 22.99 -0.43
CA GLY A 680 -0.65 22.48 0.88
C GLY A 680 -1.48 23.05 2.03
N LEU A 681 -0.99 22.87 3.27
CA LEU A 681 -1.72 23.25 4.49
C LEU A 681 -2.01 24.75 4.60
N GLN A 682 -3.21 25.05 5.10
CA GLN A 682 -3.72 26.38 5.41
C GLN A 682 -4.28 26.42 6.83
N ARG A 683 -3.95 27.46 7.60
CA ARG A 683 -4.49 27.64 8.96
C ARG A 683 -5.98 27.96 8.91
N VAL A 684 -6.81 27.12 9.52
CA VAL A 684 -8.22 27.42 9.77
C VAL A 684 -8.36 28.21 11.06
N GLY A 685 -7.88 27.67 12.18
CA GLY A 685 -8.00 28.35 13.48
C GLY A 685 -7.85 27.43 14.68
N ILE A 686 -7.90 28.05 15.86
CA ILE A 686 -8.01 27.32 17.12
C ILE A 686 -9.48 26.94 17.31
N LEU A 687 -9.76 25.67 17.52
CA LEU A 687 -11.10 25.13 17.74
C LEU A 687 -11.57 25.39 19.17
N ASP A 688 -12.90 25.39 19.36
CA ASP A 688 -13.53 25.49 20.68
C ASP A 688 -13.24 24.25 21.55
N ALA A 689 -13.11 23.08 20.90
CA ALA A 689 -12.66 21.88 21.58
C ALA A 689 -11.25 22.12 22.14
N ARG A 690 -11.08 21.80 23.43
CA ARG A 690 -9.79 21.96 24.12
C ARG A 690 -8.81 20.89 23.64
N GLY A 691 -7.55 21.29 23.54
CA GLY A 691 -6.44 20.36 23.30
C GLY A 691 -6.17 19.47 24.53
N GLY A 692 -5.16 18.62 24.39
CA GLY A 692 -4.60 17.75 25.41
C GLY A 692 -3.11 17.48 25.15
N ARG A 693 -2.61 16.33 25.59
CA ARG A 693 -1.18 15.97 25.51
C ARG A 693 -0.86 14.87 24.49
N SER A 694 -1.87 14.18 23.98
CA SER A 694 -1.75 13.18 22.93
C SER A 694 -2.94 13.30 21.95
N LEU A 695 -2.74 12.86 20.71
CA LEU A 695 -3.74 12.89 19.64
C LEU A 695 -3.68 11.59 18.83
N ALA A 696 -4.84 11.13 18.38
CA ALA A 696 -4.98 10.06 17.37
C ALA A 696 -6.09 10.41 16.40
N ALA A 697 -5.96 9.98 15.14
CA ALA A 697 -6.92 10.22 14.07
C ALA A 697 -7.45 8.89 13.51
N GLY A 698 -8.76 8.81 13.28
CA GLY A 698 -9.44 7.62 12.75
C GLY A 698 -10.95 7.80 12.76
N ASP A 699 -11.69 7.00 11.99
CA ASP A 699 -13.16 7.12 11.86
C ASP A 699 -13.87 6.38 13.01
N ILE A 700 -14.15 7.08 14.11
CA ILE A 700 -14.70 6.50 15.35
C ILE A 700 -16.22 6.25 15.20
N ASN A 701 -16.88 7.00 14.32
CA ASN A 701 -18.33 6.96 14.13
C ASN A 701 -18.79 6.30 12.82
N GLY A 702 -17.87 5.82 12.00
CA GLY A 702 -18.14 5.07 10.77
C GLY A 702 -18.83 5.92 9.70
N ASP A 703 -18.76 7.25 9.78
CA ASP A 703 -19.41 8.13 8.82
C ASP A 703 -18.54 8.40 7.58
N GLY A 704 -17.27 8.00 7.62
CA GLY A 704 -16.26 8.18 6.58
C GLY A 704 -15.42 9.46 6.70
N ALA A 705 -15.59 10.27 7.75
CA ALA A 705 -14.67 11.37 8.06
C ALA A 705 -13.63 10.83 9.02
N THR A 706 -12.41 11.34 8.91
CA THR A 706 -11.47 11.12 9.99
C THR A 706 -11.96 11.90 11.21
N ASP A 707 -12.07 11.24 12.35
CA ASP A 707 -12.32 11.86 13.66
C ASP A 707 -11.01 12.02 14.43
N LEU A 708 -11.08 12.69 15.57
CA LEU A 708 -9.94 12.93 16.44
C LEU A 708 -10.22 12.45 17.86
N ALA A 709 -9.35 11.61 18.42
CA ALA A 709 -9.27 11.38 19.86
C ALA A 709 -8.22 12.31 20.48
N VAL A 710 -8.63 13.08 21.49
CA VAL A 710 -7.77 14.01 22.23
C VAL A 710 -7.55 13.47 23.65
N GLY A 711 -6.31 13.07 23.96
CA GLY A 711 -5.94 12.58 25.28
C GLY A 711 -5.67 13.75 26.24
N GLN A 712 -6.43 13.79 27.33
CA GLN A 712 -6.55 14.92 28.26
C GLN A 712 -6.25 14.47 29.69
N PRO A 713 -4.99 14.18 30.04
CA PRO A 713 -4.63 13.76 31.40
C PRO A 713 -4.82 14.89 32.43
N SER A 714 -4.88 16.14 31.99
CA SER A 714 -4.99 17.31 32.86
C SER A 714 -6.31 18.07 32.69
N ALA A 715 -7.12 18.05 33.76
CA ALA A 715 -8.36 18.80 33.88
C ALA A 715 -8.17 20.32 33.78
N THR A 716 -7.04 20.85 34.29
CA THR A 716 -6.76 22.29 34.26
C THR A 716 -6.42 22.79 32.86
N GLU A 717 -5.81 21.95 32.03
CA GLU A 717 -5.51 22.25 30.63
C GLU A 717 -6.77 22.16 29.76
N SER A 718 -7.62 21.16 30.03
CA SER A 718 -8.71 20.73 29.15
C SER A 718 -10.10 21.22 29.58
N GLY A 719 -10.24 21.69 30.82
CA GLY A 719 -11.49 22.19 31.39
C GLY A 719 -12.54 21.13 31.71
N HIS A 720 -12.20 19.84 31.73
CA HIS A 720 -13.08 18.77 32.21
C HIS A 720 -13.05 18.65 33.74
N THR A 721 -13.91 17.81 34.31
CA THR A 721 -14.03 17.61 35.77
C THR A 721 -13.55 16.24 36.26
N ALA A 722 -13.13 15.34 35.37
CA ALA A 722 -12.57 14.03 35.73
C ALA A 722 -11.27 14.16 36.56
N LYS A 723 -11.09 13.26 37.53
CA LYS A 723 -9.94 13.26 38.45
C LYS A 723 -8.68 12.64 37.83
N GLY A 724 -8.83 11.50 37.17
CA GLY A 724 -7.74 10.71 36.57
C GLY A 724 -7.42 11.03 35.12
N GLY A 725 -7.92 12.16 34.60
CA GLY A 725 -7.81 12.47 33.17
C GLY A 725 -9.00 11.96 32.36
N ALA A 726 -8.93 12.14 31.05
CA ALA A 726 -10.00 11.81 30.11
C ALA A 726 -9.49 11.67 28.68
N VAL A 727 -10.33 11.13 27.80
CA VAL A 727 -10.20 11.24 26.35
C VAL A 727 -11.45 11.89 25.78
N THR A 728 -11.29 12.83 24.85
CA THR A 728 -12.41 13.44 24.13
C THR A 728 -12.34 13.10 22.64
N ALA A 729 -13.39 12.46 22.12
CA ALA A 729 -13.62 12.28 20.69
C ALA A 729 -14.26 13.53 20.09
N VAL A 730 -13.63 14.08 19.05
CA VAL A 730 -14.06 15.25 18.27
C VAL A 730 -14.29 14.77 16.84
N PHE A 731 -15.52 14.88 16.35
CA PHE A 731 -15.90 14.28 15.07
C PHE A 731 -15.56 15.17 13.89
N GLY A 732 -15.13 14.55 12.80
CA GLY A 732 -15.01 15.19 11.50
C GLY A 732 -16.39 15.39 10.86
N SER A 733 -16.43 16.22 9.82
CA SER A 733 -17.68 16.54 9.09
C SER A 733 -17.33 17.16 7.74
N ALA A 734 -18.28 17.36 6.83
CA ALA A 734 -18.01 18.09 5.58
C ALA A 734 -17.44 19.53 5.77
N THR A 735 -17.51 20.08 7.00
CA THR A 735 -16.94 21.39 7.35
C THR A 735 -15.67 21.31 8.20
N GLY A 736 -15.17 20.10 8.47
CA GLY A 736 -14.04 19.82 9.35
C GLY A 736 -14.41 19.35 10.75
N LEU A 737 -13.44 19.41 11.66
CA LEU A 737 -13.60 19.05 13.07
C LEU A 737 -14.63 19.94 13.78
N THR A 738 -15.63 19.33 14.42
CA THR A 738 -16.69 20.03 15.16
C THR A 738 -16.70 19.70 16.64
N SER A 739 -16.90 20.72 17.49
CA SER A 739 -17.11 20.55 18.92
C SER A 739 -18.53 20.04 19.25
N THR A 740 -19.45 20.09 18.29
CA THR A 740 -20.83 19.62 18.44
C THR A 740 -20.85 18.09 18.48
N GLY A 741 -21.54 17.53 19.47
CA GLY A 741 -21.67 16.08 19.60
C GLY A 741 -20.46 15.35 20.19
N ARG A 742 -19.35 16.07 20.45
CA ARG A 742 -18.12 15.49 21.05
C ARG A 742 -18.41 14.64 22.29
N ARG A 743 -17.66 13.56 22.47
CA ARG A 743 -17.81 12.62 23.60
C ARG A 743 -16.58 12.63 24.46
N THR A 744 -16.73 12.84 25.76
CA THR A 744 -15.63 12.75 26.72
C THR A 744 -15.83 11.51 27.59
N ILE A 745 -14.84 10.64 27.63
CA ILE A 745 -14.80 9.40 28.42
C ILE A 745 -13.66 9.50 29.44
N HIS A 746 -13.90 9.02 30.64
CA HIS A 746 -12.94 8.97 31.75
C HIS A 746 -13.23 7.73 32.63
N GLN A 747 -12.34 7.36 33.56
CA GLN A 747 -12.51 6.17 34.42
C GLN A 747 -13.85 6.15 35.19
N ASP A 748 -14.32 7.29 35.70
CA ASP A 748 -15.65 7.34 36.37
C ASP A 748 -16.86 7.29 35.39
N THR A 749 -16.64 7.13 34.09
CA THR A 749 -17.74 6.99 33.10
C THR A 749 -18.38 5.62 33.25
N ALA A 750 -19.71 5.56 33.33
CA ALA A 750 -20.43 4.30 33.47
C ALA A 750 -20.03 3.27 32.39
N GLY A 751 -19.56 2.11 32.82
CA GLY A 751 -19.10 1.01 31.98
C GLY A 751 -17.57 0.93 31.81
N VAL A 752 -16.83 1.99 32.11
CA VAL A 752 -15.37 1.96 32.15
C VAL A 752 -14.92 1.25 33.45
N PRO A 753 -14.04 0.23 33.38
CA PRO A 753 -13.51 -0.44 34.57
C PRO A 753 -12.65 0.51 35.43
N GLY A 754 -12.59 0.25 36.74
CA GLY A 754 -11.79 1.05 37.68
C GLY A 754 -12.52 2.27 38.23
N GLY A 755 -11.78 3.21 38.80
CA GLY A 755 -12.27 4.49 39.31
C GLY A 755 -11.21 5.56 39.14
N GLY A 756 -11.61 6.81 38.93
CA GLY A 756 -10.67 7.90 38.67
C GLY A 756 -10.08 8.49 39.95
N GLU A 757 -8.76 8.52 40.02
CA GLU A 757 -7.94 9.09 41.08
C GLU A 757 -7.08 10.23 40.53
N THR A 758 -6.58 11.12 41.41
CA THR A 758 -5.76 12.24 40.93
C THR A 758 -4.33 11.74 40.70
N GLY A 759 -3.91 11.70 39.44
CA GLY A 759 -2.56 11.27 39.07
C GLY A 759 -2.54 10.19 38.00
N ASP A 760 -3.67 9.52 37.74
CA ASP A 760 -3.76 8.36 36.84
C ASP A 760 -3.33 8.70 35.42
N ASP A 761 -3.52 9.96 35.03
CA ASP A 761 -3.12 10.51 33.73
C ASP A 761 -3.74 9.77 32.53
N MET A 762 -4.99 9.28 32.65
CA MET A 762 -5.77 8.77 31.52
C MET A 762 -5.78 9.79 30.37
N GLY A 763 -5.40 9.34 29.18
CA GLY A 763 -5.17 10.21 28.02
C GLY A 763 -3.72 10.68 27.87
N ALA A 764 -2.78 10.19 28.68
CA ALA A 764 -1.34 10.41 28.46
C ALA A 764 -0.91 9.95 27.06
N SER A 765 -1.51 8.87 26.59
CA SER A 765 -1.36 8.33 25.24
C SER A 765 -2.73 7.90 24.68
N VAL A 766 -2.91 8.02 23.37
CA VAL A 766 -4.13 7.58 22.66
C VAL A 766 -3.76 6.99 21.29
N SER A 767 -4.50 5.98 20.85
CA SER A 767 -4.45 5.42 19.50
C SER A 767 -5.86 5.00 19.06
N ILE A 768 -6.11 4.97 17.74
CA ILE A 768 -7.39 4.56 17.15
C ILE A 768 -7.16 3.42 16.18
N GLY A 769 -7.98 2.38 16.27
CA GLY A 769 -7.97 1.22 15.38
C GLY A 769 -9.21 0.35 15.60
N ASP A 770 -9.63 -0.40 14.59
CA ASP A 770 -10.82 -1.26 14.65
C ASP A 770 -10.40 -2.68 15.07
N VAL A 771 -10.67 -3.06 16.33
CA VAL A 771 -10.25 -4.36 16.87
C VAL A 771 -11.24 -5.48 16.56
N ASP A 772 -12.50 -5.18 16.20
CA ASP A 772 -13.54 -6.19 15.97
C ASP A 772 -14.12 -6.24 14.55
N LEU A 773 -13.70 -5.32 13.69
CA LEU A 773 -14.10 -5.17 12.28
C LEU A 773 -15.58 -4.87 12.10
N ASP A 774 -16.15 -4.11 13.03
CA ASP A 774 -17.51 -3.61 12.92
C ASP A 774 -17.61 -2.32 12.08
N GLY A 775 -16.48 -1.73 11.69
CA GLY A 775 -16.40 -0.54 10.86
C GLY A 775 -16.32 0.77 11.65
N TYR A 776 -16.21 0.70 12.98
CA TYR A 776 -15.99 1.84 13.85
C TYR A 776 -14.59 1.78 14.47
N GLY A 777 -13.85 2.88 14.45
CA GLY A 777 -12.56 2.98 15.13
C GLY A 777 -12.74 2.94 16.64
N ASP A 778 -12.08 1.99 17.30
CA ASP A 778 -11.97 1.92 18.76
C ASP A 778 -10.81 2.79 19.26
N ILE A 779 -10.88 3.22 20.52
CA ILE A 779 -9.86 4.06 21.15
C ILE A 779 -9.13 3.24 22.21
N LEU A 780 -7.81 3.13 22.09
CA LEU A 780 -6.93 2.68 23.17
C LEU A 780 -6.33 3.91 23.86
N THR A 781 -6.40 3.98 25.19
CA THR A 781 -5.81 5.09 25.95
C THR A 781 -5.08 4.62 27.19
N GLY A 782 -3.90 5.19 27.45
CA GLY A 782 -3.10 4.90 28.63
C GLY A 782 -3.36 5.85 29.80
N ALA A 783 -3.29 5.28 31.00
CA ALA A 783 -3.29 5.92 32.31
C ALA A 783 -2.02 5.45 33.08
N PRO A 784 -0.83 5.95 32.71
CA PRO A 784 0.45 5.47 33.26
C PRO A 784 0.68 5.85 34.73
N GLY A 785 -0.18 6.68 35.32
CA GLY A 785 -0.14 6.99 36.75
C GLY A 785 -1.09 6.14 37.58
N GLU A 786 -1.85 5.22 36.96
CA GLU A 786 -2.81 4.37 37.68
C GLU A 786 -2.11 3.54 38.76
N ASP A 787 -2.71 3.53 39.95
CA ASP A 787 -2.31 2.70 41.07
C ASP A 787 -3.02 1.34 41.01
N ILE A 788 -2.26 0.23 41.05
CA ILE A 788 -2.84 -1.12 41.00
C ILE A 788 -2.55 -1.85 42.31
N THR A 789 -3.59 -2.38 42.94
CA THR A 789 -3.42 -3.18 44.16
C THR A 789 -3.15 -4.64 43.83
N ARG A 790 -1.92 -5.10 44.07
CA ARG A 790 -1.50 -6.50 43.91
C ARG A 790 -1.25 -7.15 45.26
N SER A 791 -1.94 -8.25 45.55
CA SER A 791 -1.81 -8.98 46.83
C SER A 791 -1.97 -8.12 48.10
N GLY A 792 -2.81 -7.07 48.03
CA GLY A 792 -3.05 -6.14 49.12
C GLY A 792 -1.99 -5.05 49.29
N VAL A 793 -1.03 -4.95 48.37
CA VAL A 793 -0.03 -3.87 48.30
C VAL A 793 -0.42 -2.94 47.17
N ASN A 794 -0.37 -1.63 47.43
CA ASN A 794 -0.58 -0.62 46.38
C ASN A 794 0.72 -0.44 45.59
N GLU A 795 0.71 -0.83 44.33
CA GLU A 795 1.83 -0.63 43.40
C GLU A 795 1.62 0.70 42.69
N SER A 796 2.25 1.75 43.23
CA SER A 796 1.99 3.13 42.79
C SER A 796 2.47 3.38 41.36
N ASN A 797 1.70 4.10 40.54
CA ASN A 797 2.03 4.39 39.13
C ASN A 797 2.39 3.14 38.31
N ALA A 798 1.77 2.01 38.64
CA ALA A 798 1.85 0.78 37.86
C ALA A 798 1.42 1.00 36.41
N GLY A 799 0.33 1.76 36.24
CA GLY A 799 -0.25 2.08 34.96
C GLY A 799 -1.28 1.06 34.47
N GLN A 800 -2.19 1.53 33.63
CA GLN A 800 -3.24 0.75 32.99
C GLN A 800 -3.56 1.33 31.60
N VAL A 801 -4.11 0.52 30.71
CA VAL A 801 -4.73 1.01 29.47
C VAL A 801 -6.22 0.63 29.40
N PHE A 802 -7.01 1.46 28.71
CA PHE A 802 -8.42 1.24 28.47
C PHE A 802 -8.70 1.18 26.97
N LEU A 803 -9.32 0.08 26.52
CA LEU A 803 -9.91 -0.06 25.20
C LEU A 803 -11.38 0.36 25.26
N ILE A 804 -11.74 1.39 24.52
CA ILE A 804 -13.07 2.02 24.49
C ILE A 804 -13.66 1.84 23.09
N ARG A 805 -14.88 1.30 23.02
CA ARG A 805 -15.50 0.96 21.74
C ARG A 805 -16.06 2.15 20.99
N GLY A 806 -15.79 2.19 19.68
CA GLY A 806 -16.43 3.08 18.72
C GLY A 806 -17.90 2.72 18.50
N SER A 807 -18.65 3.64 17.89
CA SER A 807 -20.02 3.37 17.43
C SER A 807 -20.50 4.51 16.54
N ALA A 808 -21.60 4.30 15.80
CA ALA A 808 -22.26 5.33 15.00
C ALA A 808 -22.61 6.64 15.75
N THR A 809 -22.65 6.63 17.09
CA THR A 809 -22.94 7.83 17.90
C THR A 809 -21.74 8.34 18.69
N GLY A 810 -20.55 7.77 18.41
CA GLY A 810 -19.32 7.97 19.15
C GLY A 810 -19.09 6.96 20.27
N PRO A 811 -17.96 7.09 20.99
CA PRO A 811 -17.60 6.16 22.04
C PRO A 811 -18.46 6.37 23.29
N THR A 812 -18.66 5.28 24.04
CA THR A 812 -19.27 5.27 25.38
C THR A 812 -18.44 4.38 26.31
N GLY A 813 -18.76 4.37 27.61
CA GLY A 813 -18.14 3.40 28.52
C GLY A 813 -18.62 1.95 28.33
N THR A 814 -19.67 1.71 27.54
CA THR A 814 -20.23 0.37 27.35
C THR A 814 -19.23 -0.53 26.62
N GLY A 815 -18.91 -1.68 27.20
CA GLY A 815 -17.98 -2.65 26.61
C GLY A 815 -16.51 -2.25 26.69
N ALA A 816 -16.18 -1.21 27.45
CA ALA A 816 -14.80 -0.82 27.70
C ALA A 816 -14.07 -1.91 28.51
N VAL A 817 -12.79 -2.13 28.20
CA VAL A 817 -11.94 -3.14 28.84
C VAL A 817 -10.66 -2.48 29.33
N GLY A 818 -10.26 -2.78 30.57
CA GLY A 818 -9.00 -2.35 31.17
C GLY A 818 -7.95 -3.46 31.12
N TYR A 819 -6.71 -3.12 30.78
CA TYR A 819 -5.57 -4.04 30.78
C TYR A 819 -4.43 -3.50 31.64
N SER A 820 -3.93 -4.32 32.55
CA SER A 820 -2.69 -4.11 33.31
C SER A 820 -1.80 -5.35 33.18
N GLN A 821 -0.58 -5.29 33.72
CA GLN A 821 0.32 -6.48 33.75
C GLN A 821 -0.25 -7.60 34.63
N ASP A 822 -1.19 -7.29 35.53
CA ASP A 822 -1.91 -8.28 36.35
C ASP A 822 -3.14 -8.88 35.65
N THR A 823 -3.49 -8.42 34.44
CA THR A 823 -4.58 -9.03 33.66
C THR A 823 -4.23 -10.46 33.29
N THR A 824 -5.15 -11.41 33.55
CA THR A 824 -4.91 -12.83 33.27
C THR A 824 -4.52 -13.07 31.81
N GLY A 825 -3.43 -13.80 31.60
CA GLY A 825 -2.88 -14.12 30.27
C GLY A 825 -1.76 -13.18 29.83
N ILE A 826 -1.73 -11.94 30.35
CA ILE A 826 -0.65 -11.00 30.10
C ILE A 826 0.59 -11.46 30.90
N PRO A 827 1.77 -11.55 30.28
CA PRO A 827 2.99 -11.90 31.00
C PRO A 827 3.41 -10.78 31.97
N GLY A 828 4.30 -11.10 32.91
CA GLY A 828 4.86 -10.11 33.85
C GLY A 828 4.00 -9.94 35.09
N ALA A 829 4.32 -8.94 35.90
CA ALA A 829 3.58 -8.58 37.09
C ALA A 829 3.80 -7.10 37.35
N THR A 830 2.79 -6.42 37.87
CA THR A 830 2.89 -5.01 38.19
C THR A 830 3.87 -4.73 39.34
N GLU A 831 4.70 -3.70 39.17
CA GLU A 831 5.61 -3.10 40.12
C GLU A 831 5.40 -1.56 40.22
N PRO A 832 5.88 -0.90 41.29
CA PRO A 832 5.76 0.54 41.40
C PRO A 832 6.54 1.28 40.31
N ASN A 833 5.86 2.19 39.62
CA ASN A 833 6.38 3.04 38.56
C ASN A 833 6.70 2.36 37.24
N ASP A 834 6.08 1.22 36.91
CA ASP A 834 6.19 0.60 35.58
C ASP A 834 5.60 1.51 34.49
N ARG A 835 4.56 2.27 34.84
CA ARG A 835 3.92 3.28 33.98
C ARG A 835 3.38 2.68 32.69
N LEU A 836 2.76 1.50 32.77
CA LEU A 836 2.08 0.88 31.64
C LEU A 836 1.05 1.84 31.02
N GLY A 837 1.08 1.99 29.70
CA GLY A 837 0.28 2.99 28.98
C GLY A 837 1.01 4.31 28.73
N SER A 838 2.33 4.38 28.96
CA SER A 838 3.15 5.54 28.64
C SER A 838 3.09 5.92 27.16
N SER A 839 2.94 4.93 26.29
CA SER A 839 2.57 5.06 24.89
C SER A 839 1.70 3.88 24.46
N VAL A 840 0.88 4.04 23.42
CA VAL A 840 0.01 2.98 22.92
C VAL A 840 -0.06 3.00 21.39
N SER A 841 -0.24 1.83 20.78
CA SER A 841 -0.58 1.66 19.36
C SER A 841 -1.72 0.66 19.24
N LEU A 842 -2.68 0.98 18.38
CA LEU A 842 -3.83 0.14 18.04
C LEU A 842 -3.83 -0.09 16.52
N THR A 843 -3.01 -1.04 16.06
CA THR A 843 -2.76 -1.30 14.62
C THR A 843 -2.55 -2.79 14.36
N ASP A 844 -2.77 -3.26 13.13
CA ASP A 844 -2.63 -4.67 12.74
C ASP A 844 -1.16 -5.05 12.52
N LEU A 845 -0.47 -5.44 13.59
CA LEU A 845 0.94 -5.88 13.60
C LEU A 845 1.08 -7.39 13.29
N SER A 846 -0.04 -8.11 13.28
CA SER A 846 -0.11 -9.56 13.11
C SER A 846 -0.66 -10.00 11.75
N GLY A 847 -1.19 -9.08 10.94
CA GLY A 847 -1.77 -9.38 9.63
C GLY A 847 -3.15 -10.05 9.70
N TYR A 848 -3.80 -10.03 10.86
CA TYR A 848 -5.15 -10.58 11.05
C TYR A 848 -6.25 -9.63 10.55
N SER A 849 -5.86 -8.48 9.99
CA SER A 849 -6.73 -7.39 9.55
C SER A 849 -7.55 -6.80 10.68
N ARG A 850 -7.10 -6.94 11.92
CA ARG A 850 -7.69 -6.43 13.16
C ARG A 850 -6.62 -5.68 13.90
N ALA A 851 -6.98 -4.57 14.54
CA ALA A 851 -5.98 -3.87 15.33
C ALA A 851 -5.53 -4.74 16.53
N ASP A 852 -4.21 -4.88 16.66
CA ASP A 852 -3.50 -5.43 17.80
C ASP A 852 -3.18 -4.33 18.80
N ILE A 853 -2.73 -4.71 19.99
CA ILE A 853 -2.40 -3.77 21.06
C ILE A 853 -0.90 -3.80 21.33
N ALA A 854 -0.23 -2.66 21.14
CA ALA A 854 1.11 -2.43 21.66
C ALA A 854 1.07 -1.36 22.75
N ILE A 855 1.69 -1.63 23.90
CA ILE A 855 1.65 -0.77 25.09
C ILE A 855 3.07 -0.57 25.59
N GLY A 856 3.49 0.68 25.75
CA GLY A 856 4.73 1.01 26.44
C GLY A 856 4.56 1.03 27.95
N ALA A 857 5.59 0.55 28.66
CA ALA A 857 5.78 0.73 30.09
C ALA A 857 7.18 1.33 30.29
N ASP A 858 7.29 2.65 30.22
CA ASP A 858 8.58 3.36 30.15
C ASP A 858 9.39 3.31 31.46
N GLY A 859 8.75 2.93 32.57
CA GLY A 859 9.36 2.86 33.88
C GLY A 859 9.77 1.45 34.34
N GLU A 860 9.34 0.40 33.63
CA GLU A 860 9.64 -1.01 33.93
C GLU A 860 11.13 -1.24 34.23
N ASP A 861 11.42 -2.12 35.20
CA ASP A 861 12.77 -2.60 35.52
C ASP A 861 13.75 -1.43 35.76
N ALA A 862 13.38 -0.51 36.65
CA ALA A 862 14.17 0.68 36.99
C ALA A 862 14.45 1.61 35.79
N ASN A 863 13.44 1.90 34.99
CA ASN A 863 13.48 2.73 33.76
C ASN A 863 14.23 2.10 32.58
N ASN A 864 14.43 0.78 32.58
CA ASN A 864 14.80 0.09 31.35
C ASN A 864 13.66 0.23 30.32
N GLY A 865 12.44 0.05 30.80
CA GLY A 865 11.21 0.06 30.03
C GLY A 865 10.98 -1.22 29.24
N THR A 866 9.75 -1.41 28.77
CA THR A 866 9.36 -2.53 27.91
C THR A 866 8.20 -2.13 26.99
N ILE A 867 7.96 -2.97 25.97
CA ILE A 867 6.74 -2.93 25.15
C ILE A 867 6.00 -4.23 25.39
N LEU A 868 4.75 -4.14 25.82
CA LEU A 868 3.81 -5.25 25.86
C LEU A 868 2.99 -5.26 24.57
N GLN A 869 3.11 -6.34 23.80
CA GLN A 869 2.30 -6.59 22.59
C GLN A 869 1.27 -7.67 22.87
N ILE A 870 0.05 -7.50 22.33
CA ILE A 870 -1.02 -8.49 22.39
C ILE A 870 -1.65 -8.60 21.00
N ASP A 871 -1.48 -9.76 20.37
CA ASP A 871 -2.01 -10.02 19.02
C ASP A 871 -3.50 -10.40 19.06
N ASN A 872 -4.27 -9.78 18.19
CA ASN A 872 -5.71 -9.93 18.03
C ASN A 872 -6.03 -11.02 17.00
N THR A 873 -5.68 -12.25 17.36
CA THR A 873 -5.88 -13.42 16.50
C THR A 873 -7.33 -13.93 16.45
N SER A 874 -8.25 -13.29 17.19
CA SER A 874 -9.62 -13.79 17.38
C SER A 874 -10.71 -12.85 16.88
N THR A 875 -11.74 -13.44 16.27
CA THR A 875 -12.95 -12.70 15.88
C THR A 875 -13.84 -12.31 17.06
N SER A 876 -13.52 -12.77 18.28
CA SER A 876 -14.26 -12.45 19.51
C SER A 876 -13.65 -11.29 20.31
N GLY A 877 -12.62 -10.63 19.77
CA GLY A 877 -11.87 -9.55 20.40
C GLY A 877 -10.51 -9.99 20.94
N ILE A 878 -9.83 -9.06 21.63
CA ILE A 878 -8.47 -9.24 22.15
C ILE A 878 -8.39 -10.44 23.10
N LYS A 879 -7.49 -11.37 22.78
CA LYS A 879 -7.11 -12.46 23.67
C LYS A 879 -5.77 -12.15 24.31
N THR A 880 -5.72 -12.16 25.64
CA THR A 880 -4.53 -11.73 26.39
C THR A 880 -3.44 -12.80 26.47
N ASP A 881 -3.71 -14.05 26.10
CA ASP A 881 -2.76 -15.17 26.14
C ASP A 881 -1.72 -15.15 25.01
N THR A 882 -1.79 -14.18 24.11
CA THR A 882 -0.79 -13.89 23.06
C THR A 882 0.24 -12.84 23.50
N GLY A 883 0.22 -12.41 24.77
CA GLY A 883 1.07 -11.33 25.27
C GLY A 883 2.58 -11.60 25.14
N LEU A 884 3.33 -10.64 24.58
CA LEU A 884 4.79 -10.68 24.43
C LEU A 884 5.45 -9.40 24.96
N TYR A 885 6.66 -9.53 25.53
CA TYR A 885 7.47 -8.38 25.96
C TYR A 885 8.69 -8.16 25.09
N TYR A 886 8.89 -6.89 24.72
CA TYR A 886 10.11 -6.43 24.06
C TYR A 886 10.89 -5.48 24.97
N GLY A 887 11.70 -6.08 25.84
CA GLY A 887 12.63 -5.35 26.72
C GLY A 887 14.04 -5.19 26.13
N VAL A 888 14.99 -4.81 26.99
CA VAL A 888 16.40 -4.54 26.66
C VAL A 888 17.06 -5.67 25.85
N SER A 889 16.84 -6.93 26.24
CA SER A 889 17.40 -8.09 25.54
C SER A 889 16.80 -8.29 24.14
N ALA A 890 15.49 -8.15 23.99
CA ALA A 890 14.80 -8.32 22.72
C ALA A 890 15.22 -7.23 21.72
N LEU A 891 15.35 -5.98 22.18
CA LEU A 891 15.77 -4.85 21.36
C LEU A 891 17.29 -4.70 21.23
N GLY A 892 18.09 -5.49 21.96
CA GLY A 892 19.55 -5.39 21.94
C GLY A 892 20.08 -4.03 22.39
N SER A 893 19.42 -3.43 23.39
CA SER A 893 19.67 -2.04 23.81
C SER A 893 20.41 -1.97 25.17
N SER A 894 20.71 -0.76 25.66
CA SER A 894 21.26 -0.55 27.01
C SER A 894 20.15 -0.39 28.05
N THR A 895 20.52 -0.50 29.34
CA THR A 895 19.62 -0.24 30.47
C THR A 895 19.32 1.25 30.64
N GLY A 896 18.21 1.59 31.30
CA GLY A 896 17.85 2.96 31.67
C GLY A 896 17.39 3.86 30.51
N ILE A 897 17.02 3.27 29.37
CA ILE A 897 16.67 4.02 28.15
C ILE A 897 15.16 4.22 27.95
N ARG A 898 14.32 3.73 28.87
CA ARG A 898 12.87 3.90 28.84
C ARG A 898 12.22 3.41 27.55
N ILE A 899 12.43 2.14 27.22
CA ILE A 899 11.71 1.47 26.12
C ILE A 899 10.19 1.62 26.34
N GLY A 900 9.43 1.85 25.27
CA GLY A 900 7.98 2.10 25.37
C GLY A 900 7.62 3.56 25.68
N LEU A 901 8.59 4.48 25.70
CA LEU A 901 8.30 5.91 25.81
C LEU A 901 7.62 6.47 24.55
N THR A 902 8.04 6.02 23.36
CA THR A 902 7.45 6.43 22.08
C THR A 902 7.24 5.22 21.18
N LEU A 903 5.99 5.05 20.74
CA LEU A 903 5.58 4.03 19.77
C LEU A 903 4.90 4.73 18.60
N ALA A 904 5.15 4.23 17.40
CA ALA A 904 4.39 4.57 16.21
C ALA A 904 4.06 3.27 15.45
N PRO A 905 2.87 3.20 14.83
CA PRO A 905 2.48 2.07 14.00
C PRO A 905 3.28 1.99 12.71
#